data_AF-A0A1I1AH71-F1
#
_entry.id   AF-A0A1I1AH71-F1
#
_cell.length_a   1.000
_cell.length_b   1.000
_cell.length_c   1.000
_cell.angle_alpha   90.00
_cell.angle_beta   90.00
_cell.angle_gamma   90.00
#
_symmetry.space_group_name_H-M   'P 1'
#
loop_
_entity.id
_entity.type
_entity.pdbx_description
1 polymer ?
#
loop_
_entity_poly.entity_id
_entity_poly.type
_entity_poly.pdbx_seq_one_letter_code
_entity_poly.pdbx_strand_id
1 'polypeptide(L)'
;MIFNSSKIKYISLVFALFLFSFFSIPVYADSKNPIEKIELTDMGDVFPCIHLKENVYVSDGDTDCSFGDFRVYVTDSERYKVTSASSSFDNNMEISLNTKISNVWEVNSIDFGPDYQSCGAQVFYFDIQDTQTQNTESYILVVKNEDTLGRDRACVTNPGAELLDSSKNSLEEARIDAVESVPQVKEVDDFKESKVYLRFTRPHEEYTVFTSNTLPKWMLPENNFFRINGSEKVQFNSSDTGKNDIVSAPIYLKKGINVIEAYSDTNNNPYLGELKVFGSDDNGYELGKFYAETGMIDEFVWIINYTGEENQPVLSDNNEIKDIHAFNYVYKYLDNPADYATKVDAEKNEYSIDLPENMKYPYILLQIRTKDEASKVTLPENMVKSLYGSIYSIEVSPGETKEIPVTVTAENGNTKVHNIKLNWLSSKCNIEDISIENGKLEGSLNAEDTSYYVETVGNGDIVYKLKISEGAKASLNGKEGTKEGDFCLFTAKASDPYTNILVTAYDGTNKKLYTFVNKTLGNYFGVSETTKTKAKELLNKTDWYSTESNIAQNGYWDVLKRAAAGLSFDNTKIYDITKMSVNFFEPQTYGLAILELVLAGENPYNFNDTNYVVLLEKYGEKYENKSFGSNESDVWAYIGLKAAGAQNDYPYMNDLLNRVKFFAMNSSGDIELRSLAWAALGDELSEKQKIYLVEEVRDKYLSDKDDMAGIFTYYDNISYVTSSFHVAVMEGLNALDYDVEKYQFDESHSPLNTLKSLFYSEGEWLNKVGGYADEDKVIISLCDIVNGGSIYNKYAPTKEELNKLVEIATPLLETASKTGQEKLKAAYDEAVKVKDLESGFGKEYYSLYSAIAAIDPSKVSKPNARMCSDADSEKVDAVIELINNLKEEYTLEDLQNKEAYDEALEAYNSLDKIYYKSYVTNIEKLYKTADIYEDLATAKEVSDMINELPEKVSLENKEAVENVQKAYEELGELNKYISGDTLEKYNNALMIIKTALLAEKIGKLPEADKITLNDKEAVENLIKEINALSEDELAYLKENYTDSIKKLEDAEAAIKKLQEAENAVKKGDKILVGSLRYQVTNVSTKNATVKFIGAKTTALTNITIPATIKYKNKTFKVTEIADASCKNYGKLKSIVIGTNVTTIGKNAFYACKNLTLIEVKATALKKVGEGALKGINKNAVIKVPSKKLQAYKTLFNNKGQNNTVSVRGDGEVLIGQYYYKVTNTIIK
;
A
#
# COMPACT_ATOMS: atom_id res chain seq x y z
N MET A 1 23.83 74.28 -12.75
CA MET A 1 24.48 75.30 -11.90
C MET A 1 25.97 75.23 -12.18
N ILE A 2 26.52 76.20 -12.91
CA ILE A 2 27.01 77.48 -12.38
C ILE A 2 28.32 77.31 -11.60
N PHE A 3 29.34 77.97 -12.16
CA PHE A 3 30.54 78.50 -11.52
C PHE A 3 31.63 77.50 -11.11
N ASN A 4 32.91 77.83 -11.18
CA ASN A 4 33.65 78.95 -11.75
C ASN A 4 35.11 78.70 -11.37
N SER A 5 35.96 79.37 -12.12
CA SER A 5 37.14 80.06 -11.62
C SER A 5 38.34 79.25 -11.11
N SER A 6 39.58 79.59 -11.44
CA SER A 6 40.21 80.44 -12.45
C SER A 6 41.65 80.64 -11.99
N LYS A 7 42.54 80.95 -12.97
CA LYS A 7 43.56 82.02 -12.90
C LYS A 7 44.81 81.71 -12.03
N ILE A 8 46.05 81.82 -12.52
CA ILE A 8 46.76 83.07 -12.92
C ILE A 8 48.20 82.69 -13.36
N LYS A 9 48.62 83.07 -14.58
CA LYS A 9 49.69 84.06 -15.00
C LYS A 9 51.14 83.62 -14.76
N TYR A 10 52.11 83.83 -15.66
CA TYR A 10 52.59 85.09 -16.30
C TYR A 10 53.30 84.75 -17.65
N ILE A 11 53.03 85.37 -18.81
CA ILE A 11 53.36 86.73 -19.33
C ILE A 11 54.79 86.90 -19.95
N SER A 12 54.84 86.92 -21.30
CA SER A 12 55.37 88.00 -22.19
C SER A 12 56.63 87.87 -23.07
N LEU A 13 56.48 88.53 -24.25
CA LEU A 13 57.41 89.12 -25.25
C LEU A 13 57.92 88.19 -26.39
N VAL A 14 57.61 88.32 -27.70
CA VAL A 14 57.36 89.41 -28.69
C VAL A 14 58.64 89.96 -29.39
N PHE A 15 58.67 89.74 -30.72
CA PHE A 15 59.30 90.51 -31.83
C PHE A 15 60.76 90.28 -32.27
N ALA A 16 60.94 89.95 -33.56
CA ALA A 16 61.28 90.91 -34.65
C ALA A 16 61.80 90.14 -35.90
N LEU A 17 61.06 90.05 -37.01
CA LEU A 17 60.93 90.99 -38.14
C LEU A 17 61.95 90.78 -39.30
N PHE A 18 61.41 90.21 -40.38
CA PHE A 18 61.56 90.60 -41.81
C PHE A 18 62.90 90.52 -42.54
N LEU A 19 62.92 89.75 -43.64
CA LEU A 19 63.20 90.24 -44.99
C LEU A 19 62.70 89.23 -46.06
N PHE A 20 62.00 89.74 -47.08
CA PHE A 20 61.23 89.01 -48.08
C PHE A 20 61.77 89.26 -49.50
N SER A 21 61.73 88.22 -50.36
CA SER A 21 61.54 88.21 -51.84
C SER A 21 62.59 88.88 -52.76
N PHE A 22 63.09 88.30 -53.87
CA PHE A 22 62.41 87.61 -54.99
C PHE A 22 63.35 86.64 -55.75
N PHE A 23 62.87 85.44 -56.10
CA PHE A 23 62.72 84.84 -57.47
C PHE A 23 62.64 83.30 -57.41
N SER A 24 61.71 82.74 -58.18
CA SER A 24 61.24 81.34 -58.16
C SER A 24 62.12 80.34 -58.92
N ILE A 25 62.23 79.12 -58.37
CA ILE A 25 62.45 77.82 -59.06
C ILE A 25 61.57 76.79 -58.31
N PRO A 26 60.88 75.85 -58.98
CA PRO A 26 59.92 74.95 -58.33
C PRO A 26 60.66 73.87 -57.53
N VAL A 27 60.35 73.78 -56.24
CA VAL A 27 60.69 72.64 -55.37
C VAL A 27 59.40 71.87 -55.17
N TYR A 28 59.36 70.63 -55.66
CA TYR A 28 58.35 69.65 -55.29
C TYR A 28 58.40 69.50 -53.76
N ALA A 29 57.26 69.70 -53.11
CA ALA A 29 57.12 69.55 -51.68
C ALA A 29 57.34 68.08 -51.30
N ASP A 30 58.36 67.83 -50.48
CA ASP A 30 58.69 66.56 -49.87
C ASP A 30 57.70 66.29 -48.73
N SER A 31 56.57 65.63 -49.01
CA SER A 31 55.79 64.99 -47.95
C SER A 31 56.45 63.65 -47.64
N LYS A 32 57.18 63.59 -46.51
CA LYS A 32 57.95 62.43 -46.04
C LYS A 32 57.16 61.13 -45.78
N ASN A 33 55.82 61.11 -45.90
CA ASN A 33 55.01 59.92 -45.69
C ASN A 33 54.56 59.33 -47.04
N PRO A 34 54.89 58.06 -47.36
CA PRO A 34 54.45 57.42 -48.61
C PRO A 34 52.93 57.15 -48.67
N ILE A 35 52.22 57.21 -47.54
CA ILE A 35 50.78 56.95 -47.43
C ILE A 35 50.00 58.26 -47.30
N GLU A 36 49.03 58.48 -48.18
CA GLU A 36 48.05 59.57 -48.10
C GLU A 36 46.94 59.24 -47.09
N LYS A 37 46.35 58.04 -47.21
CA LYS A 37 45.35 57.49 -46.28
C LYS A 37 45.23 55.98 -46.45
N ILE A 38 44.60 55.32 -45.48
CA ILE A 38 44.18 53.92 -45.57
C ILE A 38 42.67 53.87 -45.34
N GLU A 39 41.98 53.03 -46.12
CA GLU A 39 40.55 52.77 -45.96
C GLU A 39 40.32 51.27 -45.86
N LEU A 40 39.68 50.84 -44.80
CA LEU A 40 39.20 49.47 -44.61
C LEU A 40 37.84 49.32 -45.31
N THR A 41 37.59 48.18 -45.95
CA THR A 41 36.29 47.87 -46.55
C THR A 41 35.72 46.61 -45.89
N ASP A 42 34.53 46.72 -45.30
CA ASP A 42 33.85 45.59 -44.67
C ASP A 42 32.37 45.56 -45.05
N MET A 43 31.87 44.41 -45.51
CA MET A 43 30.50 44.18 -46.01
C MET A 43 29.91 45.26 -46.94
N GLY A 44 30.79 45.99 -47.65
CA GLY A 44 30.42 47.08 -48.56
C GLY A 44 30.49 48.49 -47.96
N ASP A 45 30.70 48.61 -46.65
CA ASP A 45 31.01 49.87 -45.96
C ASP A 45 32.51 50.17 -46.00
N VAL A 46 32.85 51.46 -45.96
CA VAL A 46 34.24 51.94 -46.03
C VAL A 46 34.56 52.74 -44.78
N PHE A 47 35.54 52.27 -44.01
CA PHE A 47 35.99 52.88 -42.77
C PHE A 47 37.37 53.52 -42.97
N PRO A 48 37.54 54.83 -42.70
CA PRO A 48 38.86 55.45 -42.76
C PRO A 48 39.76 54.94 -41.64
N CYS A 49 41.07 54.95 -41.84
CA CYS A 49 42.04 54.62 -40.80
C CYS A 49 42.84 55.86 -40.38
N ILE A 50 43.09 55.97 -39.07
CA ILE A 50 43.83 57.05 -38.44
C ILE A 50 45.30 56.63 -38.31
N HIS A 51 46.20 57.51 -38.72
CA HIS A 51 47.64 57.38 -38.44
C HIS A 51 47.90 57.74 -36.98
N LEU A 52 48.51 56.83 -36.22
CA LEU A 52 48.85 57.10 -34.82
C LEU A 52 50.23 57.76 -34.72
N LYS A 53 51.28 56.97 -34.94
CA LYS A 53 52.69 57.36 -34.83
C LYS A 53 53.55 56.28 -35.49
N GLU A 54 54.77 56.64 -35.90
CA GLU A 54 55.65 55.75 -36.67
C GLU A 54 54.90 55.14 -37.88
N ASN A 55 54.96 53.83 -38.08
CA ASN A 55 54.34 53.16 -39.21
C ASN A 55 53.03 52.43 -38.82
N VAL A 56 52.33 52.89 -37.77
CA VAL A 56 51.14 52.22 -37.22
C VAL A 56 49.85 53.02 -37.49
N TYR A 57 48.85 52.32 -38.02
CA TYR A 57 47.51 52.84 -38.37
C TYR A 57 46.42 52.03 -37.66
N VAL A 58 45.27 52.66 -37.39
CA VAL A 58 44.11 52.01 -36.72
C VAL A 58 42.79 52.42 -37.37
N SER A 59 41.81 51.52 -37.47
CA SER A 59 40.47 51.85 -38.00
C SER A 59 39.72 52.89 -37.13
N ASP A 60 39.00 53.81 -37.79
CA ASP A 60 38.11 54.81 -37.19
C ASP A 60 36.66 54.29 -37.17
N GLY A 61 36.40 53.31 -36.31
CA GLY A 61 35.11 52.61 -36.17
C GLY A 61 35.31 51.13 -35.83
N ASP A 62 34.29 50.53 -35.24
CA ASP A 62 34.21 49.09 -35.00
C ASP A 62 33.60 48.41 -36.24
N THR A 63 34.10 47.21 -36.58
CA THR A 63 33.68 46.46 -37.78
C THR A 63 33.04 45.13 -37.40
N ASP A 64 32.07 44.66 -38.17
CA ASP A 64 31.23 43.49 -37.83
C ASP A 64 31.88 42.16 -38.26
N CYS A 65 32.96 42.19 -39.05
CA CYS A 65 33.39 41.01 -39.79
C CYS A 65 34.86 40.61 -39.64
N SER A 66 35.02 39.28 -39.69
CA SER A 66 36.26 38.49 -39.66
C SER A 66 37.10 38.59 -40.95
N PHE A 67 36.93 39.62 -41.78
CA PHE A 67 37.49 39.70 -43.14
C PHE A 67 38.02 41.11 -43.46
N GLY A 68 39.33 41.29 -43.57
CA GLY A 68 39.96 42.60 -43.71
C GLY A 68 40.56 42.87 -45.09
N ASP A 69 39.73 43.32 -46.01
CA ASP A 69 40.19 43.96 -47.25
C ASP A 69 40.43 45.45 -46.98
N PHE A 70 41.60 45.97 -47.35
CA PHE A 70 41.91 47.38 -47.17
C PHE A 70 42.61 47.99 -48.39
N ARG A 71 42.45 49.30 -48.53
CA ARG A 71 43.02 50.11 -49.60
C ARG A 71 44.06 51.06 -49.03
N VAL A 72 45.26 51.01 -49.60
CA VAL A 72 46.35 51.93 -49.27
C VAL A 72 46.47 52.96 -50.39
N TYR A 73 46.21 54.22 -50.06
CA TYR A 73 46.37 55.34 -50.98
C TYR A 73 47.80 55.86 -50.83
N VAL A 74 48.62 55.70 -51.87
CA VAL A 74 50.00 56.18 -51.85
C VAL A 74 50.10 57.58 -52.43
N THR A 75 51.04 58.38 -51.92
CA THR A 75 51.25 59.77 -52.35
C THR A 75 51.80 59.91 -53.77
N ASP A 76 52.51 58.88 -54.24
CA ASP A 76 53.02 58.75 -55.61
C ASP A 76 53.03 57.27 -56.03
N SER A 77 52.15 56.91 -56.96
CA SER A 77 51.95 55.53 -57.41
C SER A 77 53.03 54.99 -58.34
N GLU A 78 53.84 55.88 -58.94
CA GLU A 78 55.01 55.46 -59.73
C GLU A 78 56.20 55.18 -58.81
N ARG A 79 56.28 55.86 -57.66
CA ARG A 79 57.38 55.71 -56.69
C ARG A 79 57.10 54.65 -55.62
N TYR A 80 55.96 54.68 -54.95
CA TYR A 80 55.67 53.82 -53.81
C TYR A 80 54.74 52.66 -54.18
N LYS A 81 55.12 51.45 -53.81
CA LYS A 81 54.37 50.22 -54.09
C LYS A 81 54.17 49.41 -52.83
N VAL A 82 52.95 48.92 -52.60
CA VAL A 82 52.71 47.87 -51.61
C VAL A 82 53.25 46.56 -52.18
N THR A 83 54.15 45.91 -51.46
CA THR A 83 54.94 44.76 -51.96
C THR A 83 54.68 43.46 -51.22
N SER A 84 54.26 43.55 -49.95
CA SER A 84 53.86 42.41 -49.14
C SER A 84 52.72 42.83 -48.22
N ALA A 85 51.92 41.85 -47.81
CA ALA A 85 50.88 42.00 -46.83
C ALA A 85 50.64 40.64 -46.17
N SER A 86 50.41 40.63 -44.87
CA SER A 86 50.06 39.45 -44.08
C SER A 86 49.14 39.88 -42.94
N SER A 87 48.41 38.94 -42.36
CA SER A 87 47.56 39.18 -41.20
C SER A 87 48.04 38.38 -39.98
N SER A 88 47.46 38.67 -38.82
CA SER A 88 47.70 37.92 -37.57
C SER A 88 47.38 36.43 -37.64
N PHE A 89 46.56 36.03 -38.60
CA PHE A 89 46.17 34.64 -38.86
C PHE A 89 47.00 33.94 -39.95
N ASP A 90 48.06 34.59 -40.44
CA ASP A 90 48.90 34.10 -41.55
C ASP A 90 48.05 33.82 -42.83
N ASN A 91 46.98 34.59 -43.05
CA ASN A 91 46.15 34.46 -44.24
C ASN A 91 46.93 34.89 -45.49
N ASN A 92 46.67 34.22 -46.61
CA ASN A 92 47.19 34.64 -47.91
C ASN A 92 46.49 35.94 -48.35
N MET A 93 47.27 37.01 -48.55
CA MET A 93 46.80 38.31 -49.02
C MET A 93 47.20 38.54 -50.49
N GLU A 94 46.26 38.92 -51.34
CA GLU A 94 46.50 39.39 -52.70
C GLU A 94 46.62 40.91 -52.73
N ILE A 95 47.67 41.39 -53.39
CA ILE A 95 47.97 42.81 -53.51
C ILE A 95 47.85 43.18 -54.98
N SER A 96 47.00 44.15 -55.29
CA SER A 96 46.80 44.61 -56.67
C SER A 96 46.67 46.13 -56.72
N LEU A 97 47.10 46.73 -57.83
CA LEU A 97 46.87 48.15 -58.08
C LEU A 97 45.45 48.33 -58.63
N ASN A 98 44.66 49.20 -58.02
CA ASN A 98 43.28 49.47 -58.44
C ASN A 98 43.26 49.97 -59.90
N THR A 99 42.46 49.32 -60.74
CA THR A 99 42.41 49.60 -62.18
C THR A 99 41.69 50.91 -62.55
N LYS A 100 40.94 51.50 -61.60
CA LYS A 100 40.15 52.72 -61.79
C LYS A 100 40.77 53.94 -61.12
N ILE A 101 41.57 53.77 -60.06
CA ILE A 101 42.21 54.84 -59.30
C ILE A 101 43.71 54.52 -59.20
N SER A 102 44.54 55.24 -59.94
CA SER A 102 45.94 54.87 -60.19
C SER A 102 46.87 54.90 -58.98
N ASN A 103 46.47 55.55 -57.88
CA ASN A 103 47.27 55.64 -56.65
C ASN A 103 46.75 54.81 -55.48
N VAL A 104 45.92 53.81 -55.77
CA VAL A 104 45.31 52.96 -54.75
C VAL A 104 45.76 51.53 -54.93
N TRP A 105 46.36 50.96 -53.89
CA TRP A 105 46.67 49.55 -53.79
C TRP A 105 45.57 48.86 -52.98
N GLU A 106 44.94 47.86 -53.57
CA GLU A 106 43.96 46.99 -52.90
C GLU A 106 44.69 45.78 -52.34
N VAL A 107 44.50 45.55 -51.04
CA VAL A 107 45.04 44.40 -50.30
C VAL A 107 43.84 43.58 -49.86
N ASN A 108 43.63 42.44 -50.53
CA ASN A 108 42.45 41.60 -50.36
C ASN A 108 42.83 40.22 -49.85
N SER A 109 42.02 39.61 -48.98
CA SER A 109 42.23 38.23 -48.51
C SER A 109 41.76 37.21 -49.57
N ILE A 110 42.58 36.19 -49.89
CA ILE A 110 42.29 35.25 -51.00
C ILE A 110 42.03 33.78 -50.63
N ASP A 111 42.33 33.35 -49.40
CA ASP A 111 42.11 31.96 -48.98
C ASP A 111 41.37 31.94 -47.64
N PHE A 112 40.17 31.36 -47.64
CA PHE A 112 39.34 31.20 -46.45
C PHE A 112 39.24 29.71 -46.16
N GLY A 113 39.98 29.23 -45.15
CA GLY A 113 39.71 27.90 -44.60
C GLY A 113 38.27 27.86 -44.05
N PRO A 114 37.60 26.70 -44.07
CA PRO A 114 36.19 26.58 -43.69
C PRO A 114 35.85 26.95 -42.23
N ASP A 115 36.85 27.18 -41.37
CA ASP A 115 36.68 27.34 -39.93
C ASP A 115 37.35 28.60 -39.33
N TYR A 116 37.56 29.70 -40.08
CA TYR A 116 38.22 30.89 -39.52
C TYR A 116 37.24 32.06 -39.31
N GLN A 117 36.57 32.10 -38.16
CA GLN A 117 35.87 33.30 -37.67
C GLN A 117 36.68 33.92 -36.52
N SER A 118 37.37 35.03 -36.78
CA SER A 118 37.96 35.86 -35.71
C SER A 118 36.83 36.60 -34.99
N CYS A 119 36.76 36.42 -33.66
CA CYS A 119 35.88 37.19 -32.78
C CYS A 119 36.63 38.39 -32.12
N GLY A 120 37.91 38.63 -32.46
CA GLY A 120 38.76 39.69 -31.88
C GLY A 120 39.29 40.71 -32.90
N ALA A 121 40.11 41.65 -32.42
CA ALA A 121 40.78 42.67 -33.23
C ALA A 121 41.84 42.05 -34.14
N GLN A 122 41.90 42.44 -35.42
CA GLN A 122 42.85 41.89 -36.38
C GLN A 122 44.05 42.84 -36.60
N VAL A 123 45.24 42.27 -36.82
CA VAL A 123 46.44 43.04 -37.16
C VAL A 123 46.97 42.66 -38.54
N PHE A 124 47.18 43.64 -39.39
CA PHE A 124 47.79 43.49 -40.72
C PHE A 124 49.18 44.09 -40.74
N TYR A 125 50.12 43.36 -41.33
CA TYR A 125 51.49 43.79 -41.59
C TYR A 125 51.67 43.93 -43.08
N PHE A 126 52.08 45.10 -43.56
CA PHE A 126 52.30 45.31 -44.99
C PHE A 126 53.51 46.18 -45.25
N ASP A 127 54.19 45.92 -46.36
CA ASP A 127 55.43 46.59 -46.72
C ASP A 127 55.23 47.54 -47.90
N ILE A 128 55.70 48.77 -47.77
CA ILE A 128 55.79 49.72 -48.88
C ILE A 128 57.24 49.86 -49.32
N GLN A 129 57.49 49.60 -50.60
CA GLN A 129 58.78 49.82 -51.24
C GLN A 129 58.80 51.14 -51.99
N ASP A 130 59.80 51.97 -51.73
CA ASP A 130 60.18 53.08 -52.59
C ASP A 130 61.01 52.54 -53.76
N THR A 131 60.41 52.49 -54.94
CA THR A 131 61.05 51.93 -56.14
C THR A 131 62.29 52.71 -56.60
N GLN A 132 62.46 53.97 -56.18
CA GLN A 132 63.65 54.74 -56.52
C GLN A 132 64.84 54.41 -55.63
N THR A 133 64.61 54.18 -54.33
CA THR A 133 65.67 53.87 -53.36
C THR A 133 65.84 52.38 -53.09
N GLN A 134 64.86 51.57 -53.48
CA GLN A 134 64.71 50.14 -53.14
C GLN A 134 64.57 49.88 -51.64
N ASN A 135 64.37 50.92 -50.83
CA ASN A 135 64.09 50.78 -49.41
C ASN A 135 62.65 50.30 -49.21
N THR A 136 62.49 49.34 -48.31
CA THR A 136 61.19 48.82 -47.90
C THR A 136 60.96 49.19 -46.45
N GLU A 137 59.80 49.76 -46.15
CA GLU A 137 59.35 50.04 -44.79
C GLU A 137 58.09 49.23 -44.48
N SER A 138 58.07 48.61 -43.30
CA SER A 138 56.92 47.85 -42.80
C SER A 138 55.97 48.74 -42.03
N TYR A 139 54.68 48.50 -42.25
CA TYR A 139 53.56 49.19 -41.63
C TYR A 139 52.64 48.19 -40.95
N ILE A 140 51.99 48.65 -39.89
CA ILE A 140 51.04 47.86 -39.11
C ILE A 140 49.68 48.56 -39.17
N LEU A 141 48.64 47.82 -39.54
CA LEU A 141 47.25 48.27 -39.49
C LEU A 141 46.50 47.42 -38.47
N VAL A 142 45.93 48.05 -37.44
CA VAL A 142 45.08 47.38 -36.43
C VAL A 142 43.61 47.70 -36.71
N VAL A 143 42.78 46.68 -36.76
CA VAL A 143 41.34 46.77 -37.06
C VAL A 143 40.52 46.46 -35.80
N LYS A 144 39.57 47.34 -35.47
CA LYS A 144 38.64 47.19 -34.33
C LYS A 144 37.39 46.40 -34.73
N ASN A 145 36.80 45.62 -33.82
CA ASN A 145 35.67 44.70 -34.07
C ASN A 145 34.49 44.92 -33.10
N GLU A 146 33.24 44.81 -33.59
CA GLU A 146 31.97 45.04 -32.88
C GLU A 146 31.44 43.80 -32.12
N ASP A 147 31.78 42.58 -32.55
CA ASP A 147 31.31 41.30 -31.98
C ASP A 147 31.88 41.05 -30.55
N THR A 148 32.94 41.77 -30.17
CA THR A 148 33.45 41.86 -28.79
C THR A 148 32.53 42.63 -27.82
N LEU A 149 31.52 43.36 -28.33
CA LEU A 149 30.63 44.22 -27.54
C LEU A 149 29.15 43.79 -27.60
N GLY A 150 28.73 43.05 -28.63
CA GLY A 150 27.31 42.91 -29.00
C GLY A 150 26.57 41.61 -28.60
N ARG A 151 27.25 40.57 -28.11
CA ARG A 151 26.55 39.32 -27.75
C ARG A 151 26.14 39.31 -26.27
N ASP A 152 24.83 39.39 -26.02
CA ASP A 152 24.16 39.02 -24.75
C ASP A 152 24.32 37.51 -24.38
N ARG A 153 25.29 36.81 -24.99
CA ARG A 153 25.85 35.54 -24.56
C ARG A 153 27.37 35.62 -24.48
N ALA A 154 27.85 36.73 -23.93
CA ALA A 154 29.22 36.81 -23.52
C ALA A 154 29.46 35.66 -22.53
N CYS A 155 30.37 34.73 -22.86
CA CYS A 155 31.13 34.03 -21.83
C CYS A 155 32.09 35.02 -21.14
N VAL A 156 31.56 36.18 -20.74
CA VAL A 156 32.23 37.32 -20.14
C VAL A 156 31.35 37.77 -18.98
N THR A 157 31.21 36.90 -17.99
CA THR A 157 31.32 37.37 -16.61
C THR A 157 32.77 37.16 -16.17
N ASN A 158 33.73 37.86 -16.78
CA ASN A 158 34.87 38.44 -16.06
C ASN A 158 35.83 39.19 -16.99
N PRO A 159 36.43 40.30 -16.52
CA PRO A 159 37.49 41.02 -17.23
C PRO A 159 38.75 40.15 -17.28
N GLY A 160 39.00 39.52 -18.43
CA GLY A 160 39.85 38.33 -18.48
C GLY A 160 41.28 38.51 -18.96
N ALA A 161 41.72 39.67 -19.46
CA ALA A 161 43.09 39.85 -19.99
C ALA A 161 43.67 41.23 -19.62
N GLU A 162 44.82 41.25 -18.94
CA GLU A 162 45.48 42.43 -18.39
C GLU A 162 46.99 42.43 -18.73
N LEU A 163 47.58 43.62 -18.87
CA LEU A 163 49.02 43.80 -18.97
C LEU A 163 49.59 44.32 -17.63
N LEU A 164 50.57 43.61 -17.07
CA LEU A 164 51.14 43.90 -15.75
C LEU A 164 52.54 44.53 -15.85
N ASP A 165 52.80 45.57 -15.05
CA ASP A 165 54.14 46.19 -14.86
C ASP A 165 54.90 45.46 -13.74
N SER A 166 56.15 45.05 -13.99
CA SER A 166 57.01 44.38 -12.99
C SER A 166 57.45 45.25 -11.81
N SER A 167 57.33 46.58 -11.92
CA SER A 167 57.77 47.55 -10.89
C SER A 167 56.75 47.77 -9.76
N LYS A 168 55.56 47.18 -9.83
CA LYS A 168 54.52 47.30 -8.80
C LYS A 168 54.58 46.12 -7.83
N ASN A 169 54.51 46.41 -6.53
CA ASN A 169 54.81 45.46 -5.45
C ASN A 169 53.70 44.40 -5.20
N SER A 170 52.59 44.43 -5.94
CA SER A 170 51.59 43.36 -5.95
C SER A 170 50.72 43.36 -7.22
N LEU A 171 50.22 42.17 -7.58
CA LEU A 171 49.29 41.95 -8.71
C LEU A 171 47.96 42.72 -8.57
N GLU A 172 47.55 43.09 -7.35
CA GLU A 172 46.34 43.89 -7.09
C GLU A 172 46.55 45.39 -7.34
N GLU A 173 47.76 45.91 -7.13
CA GLU A 173 48.10 47.33 -7.37
C GLU A 173 48.34 47.66 -8.85
N ALA A 174 48.46 46.63 -9.69
CA ALA A 174 48.69 46.75 -11.14
C ALA A 174 47.41 46.90 -11.97
N ARG A 175 46.22 46.74 -11.38
CA ARG A 175 44.93 46.87 -12.09
C ARG A 175 44.79 48.24 -12.76
N ILE A 176 44.59 48.23 -14.07
CA ILE A 176 44.12 49.38 -14.85
C ILE A 176 42.70 49.01 -15.28
N ASP A 177 41.70 49.82 -14.91
CA ASP A 177 40.27 49.55 -15.11
C ASP A 177 39.96 48.94 -16.49
N ALA A 178 39.45 47.71 -16.48
CA ALA A 178 39.03 46.94 -17.65
C ALA A 178 37.61 47.31 -18.10
N VAL A 179 37.28 48.61 -18.13
CA VAL A 179 35.90 49.07 -18.42
C VAL A 179 35.67 49.38 -19.90
N GLU A 180 36.69 49.33 -20.78
CA GLU A 180 36.48 49.57 -22.22
C GLU A 180 37.26 48.54 -23.06
N SER A 181 36.54 47.55 -23.60
CA SER A 181 37.03 46.43 -24.43
C SER A 181 37.35 46.84 -25.88
N VAL A 182 37.96 48.00 -26.07
CA VAL A 182 38.41 48.52 -27.37
C VAL A 182 39.95 48.47 -27.40
N PRO A 183 40.63 48.19 -28.54
CA PRO A 183 42.06 48.45 -28.70
C PRO A 183 42.35 49.93 -28.41
N GLN A 184 42.69 50.25 -27.16
CA GLN A 184 43.08 51.59 -26.78
C GLN A 184 44.57 51.77 -27.08
N VAL A 185 44.88 52.82 -27.82
CA VAL A 185 46.24 53.36 -27.88
C VAL A 185 46.51 53.95 -26.51
N LYS A 186 47.11 53.16 -25.62
CA LYS A 186 47.60 53.71 -24.36
C LYS A 186 48.94 54.38 -24.67
N GLU A 187 48.96 55.71 -24.68
CA GLU A 187 50.22 56.46 -24.59
C GLU A 187 50.68 56.39 -23.14
N VAL A 188 51.84 55.77 -22.88
CA VAL A 188 52.16 55.32 -21.52
C VAL A 188 53.26 56.13 -20.86
N ASP A 189 52.86 57.01 -19.95
CA ASP A 189 53.67 57.45 -18.81
C ASP A 189 53.52 56.49 -17.60
N ASP A 190 52.72 55.42 -17.72
CA ASP A 190 52.34 54.49 -16.63
C ASP A 190 53.24 53.25 -16.42
N PHE A 191 54.21 52.96 -17.31
CA PHE A 191 55.11 51.80 -17.22
C PHE A 191 56.53 52.26 -16.85
N LYS A 192 57.03 51.87 -15.66
CA LYS A 192 58.37 52.30 -15.18
C LYS A 192 59.50 51.39 -15.65
N GLU A 193 59.20 50.14 -15.95
CA GLU A 193 60.18 49.14 -16.39
C GLU A 193 59.85 48.66 -17.82
N SER A 194 60.87 48.23 -18.56
CA SER A 194 60.71 47.64 -19.89
C SER A 194 60.18 46.20 -19.85
N LYS A 195 59.79 45.67 -18.68
CA LYS A 195 59.37 44.28 -18.49
C LYS A 195 57.89 44.25 -18.08
N VAL A 196 57.06 43.57 -18.88
CA VAL A 196 55.62 43.41 -18.64
C VAL A 196 55.19 41.94 -18.75
N TYR A 197 54.00 41.60 -18.27
CA TYR A 197 53.43 40.25 -18.41
C TYR A 197 51.99 40.35 -18.88
N LEU A 198 51.53 39.35 -19.64
CA LEU A 198 50.10 39.17 -19.89
C LEU A 198 49.55 38.34 -18.74
N ARG A 199 48.48 38.81 -18.11
CA ARG A 199 47.73 38.07 -17.11
C ARG A 199 46.33 37.84 -17.61
N PHE A 200 45.79 36.67 -17.34
CA PHE A 200 44.41 36.38 -17.62
C PHE A 200 43.69 35.73 -16.44
N THR A 201 42.52 36.24 -16.04
CA THR A 201 41.81 35.86 -14.79
C THR A 201 40.53 35.06 -15.08
N ARG A 202 40.26 33.97 -14.34
CA ARG A 202 39.02 33.18 -14.54
C ARG A 202 37.76 33.87 -13.99
N PRO A 203 36.57 33.59 -14.57
CA PRO A 203 35.23 34.01 -14.11
C PRO A 203 34.82 33.76 -12.66
N HIS A 204 35.21 32.65 -12.02
CA HIS A 204 34.66 32.27 -10.72
C HIS A 204 35.69 31.60 -9.80
N GLU A 205 35.68 31.96 -8.52
CA GLU A 205 36.46 31.31 -7.44
C GLU A 205 35.85 29.97 -6.98
N GLU A 206 34.63 29.66 -7.40
CA GLU A 206 33.89 28.48 -6.92
C GLU A 206 33.91 27.35 -7.94
N TYR A 207 34.38 26.19 -7.48
CA TYR A 207 34.59 24.89 -8.13
C TYR A 207 33.46 24.39 -9.05
N THR A 208 33.15 25.11 -10.13
CA THR A 208 32.09 24.71 -11.06
C THR A 208 32.62 23.73 -12.08
N VAL A 209 31.93 22.60 -12.14
CA VAL A 209 32.06 21.51 -13.11
C VAL A 209 32.37 22.05 -14.50
N PHE A 210 33.49 21.58 -15.06
CA PHE A 210 33.94 21.95 -16.40
C PHE A 210 32.93 21.48 -17.44
N THR A 211 32.20 22.41 -18.08
CA THR A 211 31.35 22.12 -19.23
C THR A 211 31.95 22.71 -20.49
N SER A 212 31.62 22.17 -21.66
CA SER A 212 32.05 22.71 -22.95
C SER A 212 31.62 24.17 -23.19
N ASN A 213 30.63 24.67 -22.44
CA ASN A 213 29.94 25.93 -22.75
C ASN A 213 30.37 27.11 -21.87
N THR A 214 31.24 26.91 -20.87
CA THR A 214 31.66 27.95 -19.90
C THR A 214 33.16 28.24 -19.90
N LEU A 215 33.91 27.73 -20.89
CA LEU A 215 35.36 27.81 -20.92
C LEU A 215 35.86 28.99 -21.77
N PRO A 216 36.74 29.84 -21.23
CA PRO A 216 37.50 30.76 -22.06
C PRO A 216 38.51 29.97 -22.91
N LYS A 217 38.47 30.13 -24.24
CA LYS A 217 39.31 29.38 -25.20
C LYS A 217 40.83 29.62 -25.02
N TRP A 218 41.21 30.69 -24.31
CA TRP A 218 42.59 31.13 -24.02
C TRP A 218 43.27 30.40 -22.83
N MET A 219 42.70 29.30 -22.35
CA MET A 219 43.20 28.58 -21.16
C MET A 219 43.81 27.21 -21.45
N LEU A 220 43.93 26.83 -22.73
CA LEU A 220 44.43 25.53 -23.13
C LEU A 220 45.94 25.41 -22.90
N PRO A 221 46.42 24.38 -22.19
CA PRO A 221 47.85 24.15 -21.99
C PRO A 221 48.54 24.01 -23.35
N GLU A 222 49.71 24.63 -23.49
CA GLU A 222 50.57 24.48 -24.67
C GLU A 222 49.99 25.08 -25.97
N ASN A 223 48.87 25.81 -25.92
CA ASN A 223 48.24 26.40 -27.10
C ASN A 223 48.14 27.94 -27.06
N ASN A 224 48.69 28.61 -26.03
CA ASN A 224 48.67 30.07 -25.94
C ASN A 224 49.98 30.67 -26.47
N PHE A 225 49.85 31.72 -27.28
CA PHE A 225 50.95 32.39 -27.93
C PHE A 225 50.82 33.91 -27.79
N PHE A 226 51.96 34.59 -27.76
CA PHE A 226 52.02 36.03 -27.97
C PHE A 226 53.14 36.39 -28.94
N ARG A 227 53.07 37.56 -29.54
CA ARG A 227 54.18 38.16 -30.30
C ARG A 227 54.13 39.68 -30.22
N ILE A 228 55.22 40.33 -30.65
CA ILE A 228 55.37 41.79 -30.62
C ILE A 228 55.79 42.29 -32.00
N ASN A 229 55.10 43.28 -32.55
CA ASN A 229 55.42 43.93 -33.83
C ASN A 229 55.68 42.92 -34.98
N GLY A 230 54.90 41.83 -35.05
CA GLY A 230 55.05 40.80 -36.08
C GLY A 230 56.27 39.87 -35.92
N SER A 231 56.87 39.81 -34.71
CA SER A 231 57.93 38.84 -34.39
C SER A 231 57.45 37.38 -34.35
N GLU A 232 58.37 36.42 -34.22
CA GLU A 232 58.03 35.00 -34.06
C GLU A 232 57.12 34.76 -32.85
N LYS A 233 56.20 33.80 -32.99
CA LYS A 233 55.22 33.42 -31.97
C LYS A 233 55.93 32.82 -30.76
N VAL A 234 55.69 33.37 -29.56
CA VAL A 234 56.22 32.85 -28.29
C VAL A 234 55.12 32.11 -27.55
N GLN A 235 55.32 30.81 -27.34
CA GLN A 235 54.39 29.96 -26.59
C GLN A 235 54.50 30.23 -25.08
N PHE A 236 53.37 30.25 -24.38
CA PHE A 236 53.35 30.30 -22.92
C PHE A 236 52.34 29.32 -22.31
N ASN A 237 52.64 28.82 -21.12
CA ASN A 237 51.85 27.81 -20.43
C ASN A 237 50.87 28.43 -19.43
N SER A 238 49.78 27.71 -19.14
CA SER A 238 48.84 28.05 -18.08
C SER A 238 49.37 27.59 -16.71
N SER A 239 50.23 28.39 -16.09
CA SER A 239 50.60 28.22 -14.68
C SER A 239 49.65 29.03 -13.79
N ASP A 240 48.92 28.34 -12.91
CA ASP A 240 47.99 28.94 -11.95
C ASP A 240 48.74 29.56 -10.77
N THR A 241 48.64 30.89 -10.61
CA THR A 241 49.28 31.65 -9.51
C THR A 241 48.61 31.40 -8.14
N GLY A 242 47.45 30.75 -8.14
CA GLY A 242 46.62 30.43 -6.98
C GLY A 242 45.47 31.40 -6.72
N LYS A 243 45.18 32.29 -7.67
CA LYS A 243 43.98 33.15 -7.70
C LYS A 243 43.19 32.99 -9.00
N ASN A 244 43.30 31.84 -9.66
CA ASN A 244 42.72 31.59 -10.97
C ASN A 244 43.31 32.45 -12.10
N ASP A 245 44.61 32.72 -12.07
CA ASP A 245 45.29 33.53 -13.09
C ASP A 245 46.22 32.69 -13.97
N ILE A 246 46.28 33.02 -15.27
CA ILE A 246 47.32 32.58 -16.21
C ILE A 246 48.24 33.76 -16.48
N VAL A 247 49.56 33.57 -16.41
CA VAL A 247 50.54 34.63 -16.68
C VAL A 247 51.50 34.20 -17.79
N SER A 248 51.80 35.08 -18.76
CA SER A 248 52.79 34.82 -19.80
C SER A 248 54.21 34.87 -19.26
N ALA A 249 55.17 34.34 -20.02
CA ALA A 249 56.57 34.71 -19.82
C ALA A 249 56.75 36.25 -19.95
N PRO A 250 57.77 36.83 -19.31
CA PRO A 250 57.97 38.27 -19.38
C PRO A 250 58.21 38.78 -20.80
N ILE A 251 57.48 39.84 -21.13
CA ILE A 251 57.54 40.59 -22.39
C ILE A 251 58.41 41.81 -22.18
N TYR A 252 59.44 41.95 -23.00
CA TYR A 252 60.37 43.08 -22.93
C TYR A 252 60.03 44.13 -23.99
N LEU A 253 59.54 45.30 -23.56
CA LEU A 253 59.17 46.43 -24.41
C LEU A 253 60.42 47.09 -25.00
N LYS A 254 60.36 47.41 -26.29
CA LYS A 254 61.38 48.22 -26.99
C LYS A 254 60.99 49.68 -26.98
N LYS A 255 61.97 50.58 -27.08
CA LYS A 255 61.68 52.02 -27.19
C LYS A 255 60.94 52.31 -28.51
N GLY A 256 59.82 53.04 -28.45
CA GLY A 256 58.91 53.27 -29.57
C GLY A 256 57.60 52.48 -29.44
N ILE A 257 56.88 52.26 -30.55
CA ILE A 257 55.60 51.53 -30.52
C ILE A 257 55.83 50.01 -30.46
N ASN A 258 55.12 49.36 -29.55
CA ASN A 258 55.02 47.91 -29.39
C ASN A 258 53.55 47.51 -29.57
N VAL A 259 53.25 46.78 -30.63
CA VAL A 259 51.98 46.11 -30.89
C VAL A 259 52.13 44.69 -30.38
N ILE A 260 51.52 44.38 -29.25
CA ILE A 260 51.54 43.06 -28.62
C ILE A 260 50.25 42.34 -28.99
N GLU A 261 50.39 41.18 -29.62
CA GLU A 261 49.28 40.29 -29.97
C GLU A 261 49.34 39.06 -29.07
N ALA A 262 48.20 38.67 -28.50
CA ALA A 262 48.06 37.41 -27.77
C ALA A 262 46.85 36.63 -28.29
N TYR A 263 47.04 35.33 -28.54
CA TYR A 263 45.99 34.44 -29.07
C TYR A 263 46.23 32.98 -28.67
N SER A 264 45.20 32.15 -28.84
CA SER A 264 45.24 30.70 -28.61
C SER A 264 45.06 29.94 -29.92
N ASP A 265 45.98 29.03 -30.26
CA ASP A 265 45.92 28.20 -31.47
C ASP A 265 45.15 26.90 -31.19
N THR A 266 44.01 26.72 -31.86
CA THR A 266 43.15 25.53 -31.72
C THR A 266 43.16 24.62 -32.95
N ASN A 267 43.91 24.98 -34.00
CA ASN A 267 43.63 24.52 -35.37
C ASN A 267 44.22 23.16 -35.78
N ASN A 268 44.77 22.34 -34.87
CA ASN A 268 45.45 21.12 -35.32
C ASN A 268 45.45 19.91 -34.39
N ASN A 269 44.49 19.78 -33.48
CA ASN A 269 44.40 18.53 -32.73
C ASN A 269 42.95 18.09 -32.46
N PRO A 270 42.40 17.13 -33.22
CA PRO A 270 41.11 16.52 -32.88
C PRO A 270 41.17 15.68 -31.59
N TYR A 271 42.34 15.55 -30.94
CA TYR A 271 42.54 14.79 -29.72
C TYR A 271 43.41 15.55 -28.71
N LEU A 272 42.83 16.57 -28.09
CA LEU A 272 43.37 17.17 -26.86
C LEU A 272 43.06 16.25 -25.66
N GLY A 273 43.74 15.09 -25.60
CA GLY A 273 43.77 14.16 -24.45
C GLY A 273 42.42 13.59 -23.99
N GLU A 274 42.07 12.37 -24.43
CA GLU A 274 40.99 11.61 -23.79
C GLU A 274 41.41 11.22 -22.35
N LEU A 275 40.65 11.67 -21.34
CA LEU A 275 40.46 10.82 -20.16
C LEU A 275 39.68 9.60 -20.69
N LYS A 276 40.36 8.47 -20.91
CA LYS A 276 39.67 7.25 -21.38
C LYS A 276 38.69 6.78 -20.30
N VAL A 277 37.39 6.74 -20.61
CA VAL A 277 36.43 5.92 -19.84
C VAL A 277 36.69 4.48 -20.23
N PHE A 278 37.09 3.63 -19.29
CA PHE A 278 36.90 2.20 -19.44
C PHE A 278 35.67 1.80 -18.61
N GLY A 279 34.54 1.62 -19.30
CA GLY A 279 33.31 1.07 -18.75
C GLY A 279 32.10 2.00 -18.86
N SER A 280 31.35 1.91 -19.95
CA SER A 280 29.90 2.09 -19.91
C SER A 280 29.23 1.34 -21.06
N ASP A 281 28.28 0.50 -20.68
CA ASP A 281 27.37 -0.17 -21.59
C ASP A 281 26.37 0.85 -22.19
N ASP A 282 26.16 0.73 -23.50
CA ASP A 282 25.00 1.04 -24.34
C ASP A 282 24.17 2.34 -24.22
N ASN A 283 24.49 3.32 -23.36
CA ASN A 283 23.77 4.62 -23.33
C ASN A 283 24.65 5.87 -23.50
N GLY A 284 25.70 5.77 -24.32
CA GLY A 284 26.11 6.84 -25.23
C GLY A 284 26.30 8.24 -24.66
N TYR A 285 27.05 8.40 -23.57
CA TYR A 285 27.76 9.65 -23.27
C TYR A 285 29.16 9.31 -22.77
N GLU A 286 30.11 9.36 -23.70
CA GLU A 286 31.55 9.34 -23.41
C GLU A 286 31.89 10.55 -22.53
N LEU A 287 32.90 10.42 -21.64
CA LEU A 287 33.57 11.56 -20.99
C LEU A 287 33.62 12.69 -22.00
N GLY A 288 32.96 13.80 -21.68
CA GLY A 288 32.62 14.84 -22.65
C GLY A 288 33.67 14.92 -23.73
N LYS A 289 33.31 14.50 -24.96
CA LYS A 289 33.95 15.05 -26.14
C LYS A 289 33.76 16.56 -25.97
N PHE A 290 34.78 17.22 -25.43
CA PHE A 290 34.82 18.66 -25.36
C PHE A 290 35.03 19.09 -26.81
N TYR A 291 33.93 19.20 -27.53
CA TYR A 291 33.91 20.01 -28.73
C TYR A 291 34.12 21.44 -28.24
N ALA A 292 35.38 21.86 -28.16
CA ALA A 292 35.63 23.27 -28.48
C ALA A 292 35.11 23.38 -29.92
N GLU A 293 34.08 24.20 -30.15
CA GLU A 293 33.69 24.55 -31.51
C GLU A 293 34.96 25.01 -32.22
N THR A 294 35.49 24.14 -33.07
CA THR A 294 36.68 24.39 -33.86
C THR A 294 36.33 25.53 -34.78
N GLY A 295 37.00 26.67 -34.58
CA GLY A 295 36.97 27.74 -35.56
C GLY A 295 36.76 29.16 -35.07
N MET A 296 36.93 29.45 -33.76
CA MET A 296 37.06 30.85 -33.32
C MET A 296 38.30 31.05 -32.47
N ILE A 297 39.15 31.99 -32.90
CA ILE A 297 40.35 32.46 -32.18
C ILE A 297 39.98 33.77 -31.50
N ASP A 298 40.15 33.84 -30.18
CA ASP A 298 40.10 35.11 -29.43
C ASP A 298 41.50 35.74 -29.50
N GLU A 299 41.62 36.88 -30.19
CA GLU A 299 42.86 37.66 -30.30
C GLU A 299 42.76 38.97 -29.50
N PHE A 300 43.74 39.22 -28.63
CA PHE A 300 43.89 40.46 -27.88
C PHE A 300 45.10 41.25 -28.38
N VAL A 301 44.89 42.53 -28.66
CA VAL A 301 45.93 43.42 -29.20
C VAL A 301 46.11 44.62 -28.28
N TRP A 302 47.35 44.85 -27.83
CA TRP A 302 47.75 46.05 -27.10
C TRP A 302 48.73 46.88 -27.92
N ILE A 303 48.48 48.19 -28.04
CA ILE A 303 49.40 49.14 -28.68
C ILE A 303 50.01 50.03 -27.59
N ILE A 304 51.33 49.92 -27.40
CA ILE A 304 52.07 50.56 -26.31
C ILE A 304 53.22 51.37 -26.89
N ASN A 305 53.21 52.69 -26.68
CA ASN A 305 54.36 53.54 -27.01
C ASN A 305 55.28 53.68 -25.77
N TYR A 306 56.38 52.93 -25.72
CA TYR A 306 57.33 52.90 -24.61
C TYR A 306 58.48 53.89 -24.81
N THR A 307 58.73 54.78 -23.84
CA THR A 307 59.73 55.86 -23.96
C THR A 307 60.97 55.68 -23.07
N GLY A 308 61.00 54.66 -22.21
CA GLY A 308 62.05 54.36 -21.22
C GLY A 308 63.30 53.65 -21.75
N GLU A 309 64.14 53.13 -20.85
CA GLU A 309 65.39 52.39 -21.16
C GLU A 309 65.16 50.87 -21.31
N GLU A 310 65.79 50.27 -22.31
CA GLU A 310 65.69 48.82 -22.61
C GLU A 310 66.59 47.99 -21.68
N ASN A 311 66.04 46.95 -21.03
CA ASN A 311 66.76 46.01 -20.14
C ASN A 311 66.94 44.61 -20.77
N GLN A 312 67.94 43.85 -20.31
CA GLN A 312 68.19 42.45 -20.72
C GLN A 312 67.43 41.43 -19.84
N PRO A 313 67.01 40.27 -20.39
CA PRO A 313 66.30 39.24 -19.63
C PRO A 313 67.17 38.53 -18.58
N VAL A 314 66.60 38.26 -17.40
CA VAL A 314 67.20 37.41 -16.33
C VAL A 314 66.26 36.23 -16.09
N LEU A 315 66.75 35.01 -16.35
CA LEU A 315 65.98 33.77 -16.22
C LEU A 315 66.08 33.20 -14.79
N SER A 316 64.99 32.63 -14.29
CA SER A 316 64.93 32.00 -12.96
C SER A 316 65.56 30.61 -12.88
N ASP A 317 66.09 30.24 -11.71
CA ASP A 317 66.66 28.93 -11.38
C ASP A 317 65.79 28.09 -10.41
N ASN A 318 64.62 28.60 -9.99
CA ASN A 318 63.77 27.97 -8.99
C ASN A 318 63.02 26.77 -9.57
N ASN A 319 63.18 25.59 -8.96
CA ASN A 319 62.53 24.33 -9.37
C ASN A 319 61.77 23.66 -8.22
N GLU A 320 61.27 24.45 -7.28
CA GLU A 320 60.50 23.98 -6.12
C GLU A 320 58.98 23.97 -6.39
N ILE A 321 58.26 23.02 -5.78
CA ILE A 321 56.80 23.04 -5.72
C ILE A 321 56.35 24.02 -4.62
N LYS A 322 55.41 24.90 -4.95
CA LYS A 322 54.73 25.82 -4.04
C LYS A 322 53.73 25.05 -3.17
N ASP A 323 52.85 24.29 -3.79
CA ASP A 323 51.86 23.44 -3.14
C ASP A 323 51.26 22.40 -4.12
N ILE A 324 50.59 21.40 -3.57
CA ILE A 324 49.85 20.39 -4.31
C ILE A 324 48.44 20.32 -3.73
N HIS A 325 47.44 20.53 -4.58
CA HIS A 325 46.04 20.38 -4.23
C HIS A 325 45.50 19.11 -4.89
N ALA A 326 45.04 18.16 -4.07
CA ALA A 326 44.54 16.88 -4.53
C ALA A 326 43.02 16.82 -4.32
N PHE A 327 42.26 16.36 -5.32
CA PHE A 327 40.80 16.27 -5.23
C PHE A 327 40.23 15.16 -6.12
N ASN A 328 39.05 14.64 -5.80
CA ASN A 328 38.40 13.57 -6.56
C ASN A 328 37.74 14.09 -7.86
N TYR A 329 37.64 13.23 -8.87
CA TYR A 329 36.88 13.50 -10.10
C TYR A 329 35.37 13.60 -9.82
N VAL A 330 34.61 14.38 -10.60
CA VAL A 330 33.15 14.51 -10.48
C VAL A 330 32.47 14.34 -11.84
N TYR A 331 31.48 13.44 -11.91
CA TYR A 331 30.74 13.12 -13.13
C TYR A 331 29.46 13.97 -13.37
N LYS A 332 28.93 14.70 -12.37
CA LYS A 332 27.67 15.46 -12.47
C LYS A 332 27.72 16.84 -11.81
N TYR A 333 26.95 17.78 -12.34
CA TYR A 333 26.72 19.16 -11.86
C TYR A 333 26.34 19.32 -10.38
N LEU A 334 26.01 18.25 -9.66
CA LEU A 334 25.43 18.28 -8.32
C LEU A 334 26.39 17.80 -7.21
N ASP A 335 27.55 17.26 -7.56
CA ASP A 335 28.53 16.79 -6.57
C ASP A 335 29.66 17.80 -6.43
N ASN A 336 30.01 18.17 -5.20
CA ASN A 336 31.23 18.92 -4.95
C ASN A 336 32.45 17.96 -5.01
N PRO A 337 33.56 18.35 -5.65
CA PRO A 337 34.78 17.55 -5.62
C PRO A 337 35.27 17.40 -4.19
N ALA A 338 35.64 16.18 -3.81
CA ALA A 338 36.19 15.91 -2.48
C ALA A 338 37.68 16.29 -2.46
N ASP A 339 38.05 17.26 -1.64
CA ASP A 339 39.44 17.67 -1.42
C ASP A 339 40.18 16.71 -0.50
N TYR A 340 41.43 16.41 -0.85
CA TYR A 340 42.35 15.59 -0.07
C TYR A 340 43.53 16.42 0.40
N ALA A 341 43.78 16.37 1.70
CA ALA A 341 44.87 17.13 2.31
C ALA A 341 46.24 16.58 1.88
N THR A 342 47.08 17.46 1.34
CA THR A 342 48.50 17.17 1.09
C THR A 342 49.33 17.50 2.33
N LYS A 343 50.11 16.53 2.80
CA LYS A 343 51.13 16.72 3.85
C LYS A 343 52.51 16.85 3.21
N VAL A 344 53.37 17.66 3.81
CA VAL A 344 54.73 17.93 3.32
C VAL A 344 55.76 17.53 4.37
N ASP A 345 56.68 16.65 4.01
CA ASP A 345 57.94 16.43 4.75
C ASP A 345 59.03 17.31 4.09
N ALA A 346 59.18 18.53 4.65
CA ALA A 346 60.08 19.54 4.12
C ALA A 346 61.57 19.12 4.18
N GLU A 347 61.95 18.18 5.06
CA GLU A 347 63.33 17.71 5.18
C GLU A 347 63.70 16.72 4.06
N LYS A 348 62.71 15.96 3.56
CA LYS A 348 62.91 14.96 2.52
C LYS A 348 62.45 15.38 1.11
N ASN A 349 61.80 16.55 0.98
CA ASN A 349 61.07 16.95 -0.23
C ASN A 349 60.06 15.88 -0.68
N GLU A 350 59.38 15.27 0.29
CA GLU A 350 58.35 14.25 0.07
C GLU A 350 56.97 14.84 0.39
N TYR A 351 56.01 14.54 -0.46
CA TYR A 351 54.61 14.91 -0.30
C TYR A 351 53.81 13.65 -0.04
N SER A 352 52.76 13.72 0.78
CA SER A 352 51.83 12.59 0.92
C SER A 352 50.38 13.03 0.94
N ILE A 353 49.52 12.27 0.28
CA ILE A 353 48.09 12.53 0.18
C ILE A 353 47.36 11.36 0.83
N ASP A 354 46.48 11.67 1.79
CA ASP A 354 45.62 10.67 2.43
C ASP A 354 44.32 10.52 1.65
N LEU A 355 44.02 9.30 1.24
CA LEU A 355 42.88 8.94 0.39
C LEU A 355 41.94 7.98 1.13
N PRO A 356 40.62 8.09 0.95
CA PRO A 356 39.67 7.15 1.53
C PRO A 356 39.69 5.81 0.78
N GLU A 357 39.52 4.69 1.46
CA GLU A 357 39.34 3.38 0.81
C GLU A 357 38.09 3.33 -0.08
N ASN A 358 37.03 4.07 0.28
CA ASN A 358 35.78 4.12 -0.46
C ASN A 358 35.65 5.42 -1.28
N MET A 359 36.58 5.65 -2.21
CA MET A 359 36.44 6.77 -3.14
C MET A 359 35.25 6.58 -4.08
N LYS A 360 34.48 7.64 -4.27
CA LYS A 360 33.33 7.67 -5.21
C LYS A 360 33.76 7.37 -6.65
N TYR A 361 34.94 7.85 -7.05
CA TYR A 361 35.56 7.57 -8.33
C TYR A 361 37.04 7.19 -8.15
N PRO A 362 37.58 6.24 -8.94
CA PRO A 362 38.95 5.73 -8.79
C PRO A 362 40.01 6.66 -9.39
N TYR A 363 39.76 7.97 -9.43
CA TYR A 363 40.66 8.95 -10.03
C TYR A 363 40.86 10.14 -9.09
N ILE A 364 42.12 10.56 -8.96
CA ILE A 364 42.48 11.79 -8.25
C ILE A 364 43.04 12.76 -9.26
N LEU A 365 42.63 14.02 -9.12
CA LEU A 365 43.17 15.17 -9.80
C LEU A 365 44.18 15.84 -8.87
N LEU A 366 45.41 16.01 -9.35
CA LEU A 366 46.51 16.67 -8.67
C LEU A 366 46.80 17.99 -9.36
N GLN A 367 46.48 19.10 -8.72
CA GLN A 367 46.95 20.41 -9.12
C GLN A 367 48.33 20.67 -8.50
N ILE A 368 49.36 20.81 -9.32
CA ILE A 368 50.75 21.00 -8.86
C ILE A 368 51.22 22.41 -9.22
N ARG A 369 51.41 23.28 -8.23
CA ARG A 369 51.88 24.65 -8.44
C ARG A 369 53.36 24.77 -8.13
N THR A 370 54.14 25.40 -9.00
CA THR A 370 55.57 25.69 -8.79
C THR A 370 55.75 27.03 -8.05
N LYS A 371 56.88 27.20 -7.37
CA LYS A 371 57.21 28.49 -6.72
C LYS A 371 57.53 29.59 -7.72
N ASP A 372 57.91 29.22 -8.93
CA ASP A 372 58.15 30.13 -10.04
C ASP A 372 57.26 29.74 -11.22
N GLU A 373 56.52 30.72 -11.74
CA GLU A 373 55.52 30.59 -12.79
C GLU A 373 56.14 30.21 -14.15
N ALA A 374 57.41 30.55 -14.38
CA ALA A 374 58.14 30.16 -15.59
C ALA A 374 58.64 28.71 -15.56
N SER A 375 58.49 28.00 -14.43
CA SER A 375 58.93 26.61 -14.30
C SER A 375 57.98 25.62 -14.96
N LYS A 376 58.55 24.59 -15.62
CA LYS A 376 57.81 23.51 -16.27
C LYS A 376 57.70 22.28 -15.37
N VAL A 377 56.48 21.79 -15.17
CA VAL A 377 56.22 20.50 -14.51
C VAL A 377 56.18 19.37 -15.54
N THR A 378 56.86 18.27 -15.26
CA THR A 378 56.89 17.03 -16.07
C THR A 378 56.54 15.85 -15.17
N LEU A 379 55.62 14.99 -15.63
CA LEU A 379 55.10 13.84 -14.88
C LEU A 379 55.39 12.51 -15.60
N PRO A 380 55.18 11.36 -14.94
CA PRO A 380 55.30 10.05 -15.57
C PRO A 380 54.26 9.83 -16.68
N GLU A 381 54.57 8.99 -17.68
CA GLU A 381 53.74 8.78 -18.88
C GLU A 381 52.30 8.29 -18.62
N ASN A 382 52.02 7.71 -17.45
CA ASN A 382 50.71 7.17 -17.09
C ASN A 382 49.75 8.20 -16.45
N MET A 383 50.18 9.45 -16.29
CA MET A 383 49.32 10.55 -15.83
C MET A 383 48.80 11.34 -17.02
N VAL A 384 47.50 11.68 -16.99
CA VAL A 384 46.88 12.48 -18.04
C VAL A 384 46.81 13.94 -17.57
N LYS A 385 47.45 14.84 -18.31
CA LYS A 385 47.35 16.29 -18.07
C LYS A 385 45.97 16.78 -18.50
N SER A 386 45.31 17.54 -17.63
CA SER A 386 44.02 18.15 -17.90
C SER A 386 44.12 19.29 -18.92
N LEU A 387 42.99 19.62 -19.57
CA LEU A 387 42.83 20.84 -20.38
C LEU A 387 42.92 22.13 -19.54
N TYR A 388 43.08 22.04 -18.22
CA TYR A 388 43.00 23.16 -17.27
C TYR A 388 44.31 23.46 -16.52
N GLY A 389 45.43 23.51 -17.24
CA GLY A 389 46.73 23.94 -16.72
C GLY A 389 47.45 22.88 -15.90
N SER A 390 47.86 23.23 -14.67
CA SER A 390 48.69 22.40 -13.78
C SER A 390 47.97 21.24 -13.09
N ILE A 391 46.83 20.79 -13.63
CA ILE A 391 46.01 19.70 -13.09
C ILE A 391 46.31 18.40 -13.85
N TYR A 392 46.50 17.31 -13.12
CA TYR A 392 46.88 16.02 -13.68
C TYR A 392 46.06 14.90 -13.02
N SER A 393 45.52 13.99 -13.82
CA SER A 393 44.77 12.85 -13.29
C SER A 393 45.63 11.61 -13.15
N ILE A 394 45.30 10.81 -12.13
CA ILE A 394 45.87 9.48 -11.95
C ILE A 394 44.79 8.51 -11.45
N GLU A 395 44.72 7.34 -12.08
CA GLU A 395 43.91 6.24 -11.59
C GLU A 395 44.56 5.61 -10.35
N VAL A 396 43.71 5.30 -9.38
CA VAL A 396 44.09 4.79 -8.07
C VAL A 396 43.11 3.71 -7.61
N SER A 397 43.66 2.67 -7.00
CA SER A 397 42.90 1.55 -6.45
C SER A 397 43.17 1.40 -4.96
N PRO A 398 42.13 1.28 -4.11
CA PRO A 398 42.28 1.14 -2.67
C PRO A 398 43.28 0.05 -2.28
N GLY A 399 44.23 0.40 -1.39
CA GLY A 399 45.26 -0.51 -0.87
C GLY A 399 46.56 -0.59 -1.68
N GLU A 400 46.65 0.03 -2.86
CA GLU A 400 47.90 0.10 -3.63
C GLU A 400 48.75 1.30 -3.16
N THR A 401 49.93 1.05 -2.58
CA THR A 401 50.88 2.13 -2.28
C THR A 401 51.53 2.60 -3.58
N LYS A 402 51.32 3.86 -3.95
CA LYS A 402 51.82 4.46 -5.19
C LYS A 402 52.66 5.69 -4.88
N GLU A 403 53.85 5.77 -5.48
CA GLU A 403 54.73 6.94 -5.44
C GLU A 403 54.77 7.58 -6.83
N ILE A 404 54.53 8.89 -6.89
CA ILE A 404 54.45 9.67 -8.13
C ILE A 404 55.64 10.63 -8.18
N PRO A 405 56.65 10.39 -9.04
CA PRO A 405 57.76 11.32 -9.20
C PRO A 405 57.36 12.47 -10.13
N VAL A 406 57.57 13.70 -9.66
CA VAL A 406 57.25 14.96 -10.35
C VAL A 406 58.54 15.72 -10.63
N THR A 407 58.88 15.96 -11.88
CA THR A 407 60.06 16.76 -12.26
C THR A 407 59.66 18.20 -12.50
N VAL A 408 60.28 19.15 -11.82
CA VAL A 408 60.14 20.59 -12.07
C VAL A 408 61.41 21.10 -12.74
N THR A 409 61.27 21.77 -13.88
CA THR A 409 62.34 22.40 -14.67
C THR A 409 62.22 23.91 -14.55
N ALA A 410 63.23 24.58 -13.99
CA ALA A 410 63.30 26.04 -13.93
C ALA A 410 63.46 26.67 -15.32
N GLU A 411 63.21 27.98 -15.43
CA GLU A 411 63.30 28.75 -16.68
C GLU A 411 64.70 28.67 -17.35
N ASN A 412 65.76 28.59 -16.54
CA ASN A 412 67.13 28.40 -17.03
C ASN A 412 67.47 26.96 -17.45
N GLY A 413 66.54 26.01 -17.32
CA GLY A 413 66.68 24.60 -17.68
C GLY A 413 67.07 23.64 -16.55
N ASN A 414 67.34 24.12 -15.32
CA ASN A 414 67.69 23.26 -14.19
C ASN A 414 66.49 22.40 -13.72
N THR A 415 66.69 21.11 -13.44
CA THR A 415 65.61 20.19 -13.04
C THR A 415 65.75 19.67 -11.60
N LYS A 416 64.61 19.40 -10.94
CA LYS A 416 64.51 18.72 -9.63
C LYS A 416 63.31 17.76 -9.59
N VAL A 417 63.48 16.58 -8.98
CA VAL A 417 62.42 15.56 -8.82
C VAL A 417 61.84 15.63 -7.40
N HIS A 418 60.50 15.64 -7.29
CA HIS A 418 59.71 15.64 -6.06
C HIS A 418 58.83 14.39 -6.02
N ASN A 419 58.73 13.68 -4.90
CA ASN A 419 57.93 12.46 -4.80
C ASN A 419 56.62 12.69 -4.04
N ILE A 420 55.50 12.24 -4.60
CA ILE A 420 54.17 12.26 -3.96
C ILE A 420 53.75 10.84 -3.61
N LYS A 421 53.50 10.56 -2.34
CA LYS A 421 53.04 9.27 -1.83
C LYS A 421 51.54 9.28 -1.57
N LEU A 422 50.85 8.23 -1.99
CA LEU A 422 49.43 8.05 -1.70
C LEU A 422 49.24 7.08 -0.51
N ASN A 423 48.54 7.52 0.53
CA ASN A 423 48.18 6.72 1.71
C ASN A 423 46.69 6.41 1.70
N TRP A 424 46.30 5.22 2.15
CA TRP A 424 44.89 4.82 2.24
C TRP A 424 44.42 4.83 3.69
N LEU A 425 43.34 5.57 3.94
CA LEU A 425 42.66 5.66 5.22
C LEU A 425 41.39 4.78 5.19
N SER A 426 41.24 3.97 6.23
CA SER A 426 40.09 3.06 6.38
C SER A 426 38.77 3.84 6.40
N SER A 427 37.85 3.43 5.53
CA SER A 427 36.47 3.95 5.47
C SER A 427 35.53 3.23 6.44
N LYS A 428 36.05 2.36 7.33
CA LYS A 428 35.25 1.61 8.30
C LYS A 428 34.94 2.49 9.52
N CYS A 429 33.67 2.47 9.95
CA CYS A 429 33.16 3.27 11.07
C CYS A 429 32.23 2.45 12.00
N ASN A 430 32.59 1.19 12.29
CA ASN A 430 31.76 0.33 13.12
C ASN A 430 32.19 0.34 14.61
N ILE A 431 31.25 0.09 15.50
CA ILE A 431 31.54 -0.41 16.86
C ILE A 431 31.83 -1.91 16.74
N GLU A 432 33.06 -2.31 17.06
CA GLU A 432 33.54 -3.71 17.01
C GLU A 432 33.22 -4.48 18.29
N ASP A 433 33.22 -3.80 19.44
CA ASP A 433 32.91 -4.40 20.74
C ASP A 433 32.32 -3.34 21.68
N ILE A 434 31.47 -3.78 22.61
CA ILE A 434 30.80 -2.91 23.58
C ILE A 434 30.70 -3.58 24.94
N SER A 435 31.04 -2.81 25.98
CA SER A 435 30.68 -3.12 27.36
C SER A 435 29.99 -1.90 27.98
N ILE A 436 28.99 -2.14 28.82
CA ILE A 436 28.18 -1.09 29.45
C ILE A 436 28.25 -1.26 30.96
N GLU A 437 28.67 -0.21 31.67
CA GLU A 437 28.57 -0.14 33.14
C GLU A 437 27.29 0.59 33.56
N ASN A 438 26.70 0.18 34.68
CA ASN A 438 25.38 0.62 35.16
C ASN A 438 24.25 0.45 34.13
N GLY A 439 24.44 -0.43 33.15
CA GLY A 439 23.44 -0.76 32.14
C GLY A 439 23.67 -2.14 31.55
N LYS A 440 22.67 -2.64 30.82
CA LYS A 440 22.70 -3.93 30.14
C LYS A 440 22.13 -3.78 28.74
N LEU A 441 22.93 -4.11 27.73
CA LEU A 441 22.50 -4.16 26.32
C LEU A 441 21.52 -5.33 26.12
N GLU A 442 20.42 -5.09 25.40
CA GLU A 442 19.50 -6.14 24.95
C GLU A 442 20.06 -6.78 23.68
N GLY A 443 20.43 -8.06 23.77
CA GLY A 443 21.07 -8.80 22.66
C GLY A 443 22.57 -8.54 22.56
N SER A 444 23.11 -8.64 21.35
CA SER A 444 24.53 -8.42 21.02
C SER A 444 24.64 -7.50 19.81
N LEU A 445 25.80 -6.86 19.63
CA LEU A 445 26.08 -6.08 18.43
C LEU A 445 25.94 -6.96 17.17
N ASN A 446 25.38 -6.36 16.12
CA ASN A 446 25.34 -6.90 14.76
C ASN A 446 25.93 -5.85 13.82
N ALA A 447 26.65 -6.28 12.79
CA ALA A 447 27.26 -5.40 11.80
C ALA A 447 26.23 -4.48 11.10
N GLU A 448 24.99 -4.97 10.89
CA GLU A 448 23.92 -4.25 10.20
C GLU A 448 23.13 -3.30 11.11
N ASP A 449 23.11 -3.54 12.42
CA ASP A 449 22.26 -2.78 13.36
C ASP A 449 22.98 -1.53 13.88
N THR A 450 22.28 -0.40 13.83
CA THR A 450 22.69 0.88 14.44
C THR A 450 21.87 1.26 15.66
N SER A 451 20.79 0.53 15.97
CA SER A 451 19.86 0.87 17.04
C SER A 451 19.69 -0.30 18.01
N TYR A 452 19.87 -0.03 19.30
CA TYR A 452 19.90 -1.04 20.37
C TYR A 452 19.13 -0.56 21.60
N TYR A 453 18.56 -1.50 22.36
CA TYR A 453 17.96 -1.20 23.67
C TYR A 453 18.96 -1.42 24.79
N VAL A 454 18.93 -0.54 25.78
CA VAL A 454 19.72 -0.62 27.01
C VAL A 454 18.78 -0.51 28.21
N GLU A 455 18.91 -1.44 29.14
CA GLU A 455 18.25 -1.38 30.45
C GLU A 455 19.23 -0.80 31.48
N THR A 456 18.78 0.18 32.26
CA THR A 456 19.59 0.77 33.34
C THR A 456 19.69 -0.22 34.50
N VAL A 457 20.89 -0.43 35.02
CA VAL A 457 21.16 -1.34 36.14
C VAL A 457 21.86 -0.57 37.26
N GLY A 458 21.18 -0.40 38.39
CA GLY A 458 21.69 0.35 39.53
C GLY A 458 21.30 1.84 39.50
N ASN A 459 22.01 2.67 40.28
CA ASN A 459 21.66 4.08 40.52
C ASN A 459 22.67 5.08 39.92
N GLY A 460 23.62 4.62 39.10
CA GLY A 460 24.65 5.45 38.47
C GLY A 460 24.34 5.80 37.02
N ASP A 461 25.06 6.78 36.46
CA ASP A 461 25.04 7.08 35.03
C ASP A 461 25.54 5.90 34.20
N ILE A 462 25.05 5.77 32.96
CA ILE A 462 25.38 4.68 32.05
C ILE A 462 26.72 4.99 31.39
N VAL A 463 27.69 4.06 31.48
CA VAL A 463 29.00 4.22 30.85
C VAL A 463 29.15 3.23 29.70
N TYR A 464 29.28 3.74 28.49
CA TYR A 464 29.53 2.98 27.27
C TYR A 464 31.04 2.89 27.01
N LYS A 465 31.59 1.68 27.05
CA LYS A 465 32.99 1.40 26.72
C LYS A 465 33.03 0.67 25.37
N LEU A 466 33.44 1.40 24.34
CA LEU A 466 33.34 0.99 22.94
C LEU A 466 34.71 0.70 22.35
N LYS A 467 34.86 -0.45 21.69
CA LYS A 467 35.93 -0.66 20.72
C LYS A 467 35.38 -0.30 19.35
N ILE A 468 36.07 0.58 18.62
CA ILE A 468 35.65 1.06 17.30
C ILE A 468 36.66 0.66 16.24
N SER A 469 36.27 0.74 14.97
CA SER A 469 37.16 0.48 13.83
C SER A 469 38.49 1.22 13.93
N GLU A 470 39.58 0.58 13.50
CA GLU A 470 40.92 1.16 13.57
C GLU A 470 41.01 2.53 12.87
N GLY A 471 41.57 3.51 13.56
CA GLY A 471 41.69 4.90 13.09
C GLY A 471 40.39 5.72 13.14
N ALA A 472 39.23 5.08 13.30
CA ALA A 472 37.95 5.76 13.44
C ALA A 472 37.88 6.57 14.74
N LYS A 473 36.96 7.53 14.76
CA LYS A 473 36.65 8.38 15.92
C LYS A 473 35.21 8.18 16.33
N ALA A 474 34.95 8.12 17.63
CA ALA A 474 33.58 8.12 18.15
C ALA A 474 33.32 9.40 18.96
N SER A 475 32.11 9.93 18.87
CA SER A 475 31.68 11.10 19.64
C SER A 475 30.25 10.96 20.16
N LEU A 476 30.01 11.53 21.35
CA LEU A 476 28.69 11.69 21.96
C LEU A 476 28.45 13.20 22.10
N ASN A 477 27.37 13.72 21.52
CA ASN A 477 27.06 15.16 21.50
C ASN A 477 28.24 16.03 21.03
N GLY A 478 28.91 15.60 19.97
CA GLY A 478 30.09 16.28 19.40
C GLY A 478 31.38 16.18 20.21
N LYS A 479 31.38 15.48 21.37
CA LYS A 479 32.57 15.29 22.21
C LYS A 479 33.16 13.89 22.02
N GLU A 480 34.45 13.82 21.70
CA GLU A 480 35.18 12.55 21.61
C GLU A 480 35.25 11.84 22.98
N GLY A 481 35.21 10.51 22.95
CA GLY A 481 35.24 9.68 24.17
C GLY A 481 36.61 9.69 24.84
N THR A 482 36.65 9.43 26.14
CA THR A 482 37.93 9.29 26.86
C THR A 482 38.61 7.98 26.45
N LYS A 483 39.85 8.04 25.97
CA LYS A 483 40.60 6.83 25.58
C LYS A 483 41.08 6.04 26.79
N GLU A 484 40.82 4.73 26.80
CA GLU A 484 41.33 3.76 27.76
C GLU A 484 41.80 2.50 27.02
N GLY A 485 43.10 2.44 26.68
CA GLY A 485 43.63 1.41 25.79
C GLY A 485 43.01 1.50 24.39
N ASP A 486 42.48 0.38 23.89
CA ASP A 486 41.79 0.28 22.58
C ASP A 486 40.32 0.71 22.64
N PHE A 487 39.82 1.18 23.79
CA PHE A 487 38.43 1.55 24.00
C PHE A 487 38.23 3.06 24.16
N CYS A 488 37.06 3.54 23.75
CA CYS A 488 36.55 4.89 24.01
C CYS A 488 35.40 4.81 25.02
N LEU A 489 35.48 5.61 26.09
CA LEU A 489 34.46 5.70 27.13
C LEU A 489 33.57 6.92 26.93
N PHE A 490 32.26 6.71 27.04
CA PHE A 490 31.23 7.74 27.03
C PHE A 490 30.30 7.56 28.23
N THR A 491 29.94 8.65 28.90
CA THR A 491 28.98 8.63 30.01
C THR A 491 27.71 9.37 29.60
N ALA A 492 26.57 8.71 29.69
CA ALA A 492 25.24 9.28 29.48
C ALA A 492 24.42 9.20 30.76
N LYS A 493 23.50 10.14 30.98
CA LYS A 493 22.71 10.12 32.22
C LYS A 493 21.73 8.97 32.16
N ALA A 494 21.50 8.31 33.29
CA ALA A 494 20.47 7.27 33.40
C ALA A 494 19.05 7.81 33.12
N SER A 495 18.86 9.14 33.20
CA SER A 495 17.61 9.83 32.85
C SER A 495 17.46 10.13 31.35
N ASP A 496 18.48 9.90 30.53
CA ASP A 496 18.41 10.18 29.11
C ASP A 496 17.64 9.03 28.40
N PRO A 497 16.59 9.35 27.61
CA PRO A 497 15.75 8.33 26.95
C PRO A 497 16.49 7.56 25.87
N TYR A 498 17.58 8.10 25.36
CA TYR A 498 18.47 7.46 24.40
C TYR A 498 19.88 8.07 24.49
N THR A 499 20.87 7.37 23.95
CA THR A 499 22.25 7.84 23.79
C THR A 499 22.68 7.66 22.34
N ASN A 500 23.12 8.73 21.69
CA ASN A 500 23.57 8.71 20.30
C ASN A 500 25.10 8.82 20.23
N ILE A 501 25.74 7.83 19.61
CA ILE A 501 27.19 7.79 19.44
C ILE A 501 27.51 7.74 17.94
N LEU A 502 28.08 8.83 17.43
CA LEU A 502 28.49 8.93 16.03
C LEU A 502 29.91 8.38 15.89
N VAL A 503 30.07 7.31 15.12
CA VAL A 503 31.37 6.79 14.72
C VAL A 503 31.71 7.31 13.33
N THR A 504 32.78 8.07 13.21
CA THR A 504 33.31 8.61 11.96
C THR A 504 34.53 7.79 11.56
N ALA A 505 34.55 7.31 10.31
CA ALA A 505 35.65 6.55 9.75
C ALA A 505 36.96 7.34 9.79
N TYR A 506 38.10 6.65 9.70
CA TYR A 506 39.39 7.31 9.81
C TYR A 506 39.59 8.38 8.72
N ASP A 507 39.10 8.08 7.53
CA ASP A 507 39.12 8.97 6.37
C ASP A 507 38.08 10.10 6.41
N GLY A 508 37.17 10.09 7.39
CA GLY A 508 36.07 11.03 7.52
C GLY A 508 34.93 10.89 6.50
N THR A 509 35.02 9.96 5.54
CA THR A 509 34.04 9.84 4.44
C THR A 509 32.76 9.13 4.86
N ASN A 510 32.90 8.11 5.70
CA ASN A 510 31.78 7.35 6.23
C ASN A 510 31.51 7.72 7.69
N LYS A 511 30.23 7.83 8.04
CA LYS A 511 29.76 8.05 9.39
C LYS A 511 28.64 7.06 9.69
N LYS A 512 28.60 6.53 10.91
CA LYS A 512 27.55 5.63 11.37
C LYS A 512 27.08 6.07 12.75
N LEU A 513 25.82 6.48 12.84
CA LEU A 513 25.18 6.90 14.07
C LEU A 513 24.62 5.68 14.80
N TYR A 514 25.08 5.43 16.02
CA TYR A 514 24.58 4.36 16.88
C TYR A 514 23.66 4.91 17.97
N THR A 515 22.42 4.42 18.04
CA THR A 515 21.40 4.87 19.00
C THR A 515 21.11 3.79 20.03
N PHE A 516 21.36 4.09 21.29
CA PHE A 516 21.08 3.23 22.44
C PHE A 516 19.86 3.75 23.20
N VAL A 517 18.69 3.14 23.00
CA VAL A 517 17.42 3.53 23.61
C VAL A 517 17.32 2.99 25.04
N ASN A 518 17.09 3.86 26.02
CA ASN A 518 16.94 3.47 27.41
C ASN A 518 15.52 2.97 27.70
N LYS A 519 15.35 1.64 27.67
CA LYS A 519 14.05 0.97 27.83
C LYS A 519 13.43 1.16 29.22
N THR A 520 14.25 1.54 30.21
CA THR A 520 13.84 1.74 31.61
C THR A 520 12.92 2.96 31.78
N LEU A 521 13.02 3.94 30.88
CA LEU A 521 12.33 5.24 30.99
C LEU A 521 10.95 5.25 30.30
N GLY A 522 10.54 4.14 29.69
CA GLY A 522 9.28 4.02 28.97
C GLY A 522 9.47 3.87 27.46
N ASN A 523 8.37 4.05 26.72
CA ASN A 523 8.36 3.80 25.28
C ASN A 523 9.01 4.95 24.51
N TYR A 524 9.91 4.60 23.59
CA TYR A 524 10.54 5.53 22.67
C TYR A 524 9.55 6.03 21.61
N PHE A 525 8.62 5.16 21.21
CA PHE A 525 7.48 5.44 20.35
C PHE A 525 6.23 5.83 21.16
N GLY A 526 5.27 6.48 20.51
CA GLY A 526 4.05 7.02 21.06
C GLY A 526 4.00 8.54 20.94
N VAL A 527 2.99 9.04 20.23
CA VAL A 527 2.70 10.49 20.10
C VAL A 527 2.00 11.01 21.36
N SER A 528 2.60 12.00 22.04
CA SER A 528 2.05 12.53 23.28
C SER A 528 0.76 13.33 23.08
N GLU A 529 -0.10 13.35 24.11
CA GLU A 529 -1.33 14.18 24.11
C GLU A 529 -1.03 15.68 23.98
N THR A 530 0.14 16.13 24.43
CA THR A 530 0.61 17.51 24.25
C THR A 530 0.84 17.82 22.77
N THR A 531 1.50 16.92 22.04
CA THR A 531 1.72 17.06 20.59
C THR A 531 0.41 17.05 19.82
N LYS A 532 -0.52 16.14 20.15
CA LYS A 532 -1.87 16.11 19.58
C LYS A 532 -2.63 17.42 19.82
N THR A 533 -2.54 17.96 21.04
CA THR A 533 -3.20 19.23 21.39
C THR A 533 -2.63 20.39 20.57
N LYS A 534 -1.30 20.48 20.44
CA LYS A 534 -0.64 21.50 19.60
C LYS A 534 -1.07 21.39 18.13
N ALA A 535 -1.07 20.20 17.55
CA ALA A 535 -1.52 19.97 16.18
C ALA A 535 -2.98 20.41 15.98
N LYS A 536 -3.86 20.08 16.94
CA LYS A 536 -5.27 20.50 16.94
C LYS A 536 -5.43 22.02 17.03
N GLU A 537 -4.62 22.71 17.83
CA GLU A 537 -4.62 24.17 17.90
C GLU A 537 -4.23 24.82 16.56
N LEU A 538 -3.30 24.22 15.81
CA LEU A 538 -2.93 24.68 14.46
C LEU A 538 -4.08 24.46 13.47
N LEU A 539 -4.71 23.28 13.48
CA LEU A 539 -5.90 23.02 12.65
C LEU A 539 -7.04 24.00 12.92
N ASN A 540 -7.26 24.39 14.19
CA ASN A 540 -8.32 25.35 14.55
C ASN A 540 -8.04 26.80 14.11
N LYS A 541 -6.80 27.11 13.71
CA LYS A 541 -6.41 28.43 13.18
C LYS A 541 -6.64 28.57 11.68
N THR A 542 -7.09 27.50 11.05
CA THR A 542 -7.34 27.42 9.61
C THR A 542 -8.83 27.27 9.34
N ASP A 543 -9.38 27.96 8.35
CA ASP A 543 -10.75 27.74 7.84
C ASP A 543 -10.79 26.58 6.82
N TRP A 544 -9.86 25.64 6.97
CA TRP A 544 -9.59 24.55 6.03
C TRP A 544 -10.69 23.51 5.92
N TYR A 545 -11.54 23.42 6.95
CA TYR A 545 -12.53 22.36 7.07
C TYR A 545 -13.94 22.90 7.07
N SER A 546 -14.69 22.58 6.03
CA SER A 546 -16.14 22.73 6.03
C SER A 546 -16.79 21.49 6.64
N THR A 547 -17.73 21.69 7.57
CA THR A 547 -18.64 20.62 8.02
C THR A 547 -19.72 20.30 6.97
N GLU A 548 -19.66 20.94 5.80
CA GLU A 548 -20.58 20.70 4.70
C GLU A 548 -20.66 19.21 4.35
N SER A 549 -21.89 18.81 4.07
CA SER A 549 -22.22 17.49 3.56
C SER A 549 -21.95 17.36 2.06
N ASN A 550 -21.40 18.37 1.39
CA ASN A 550 -21.15 18.33 -0.05
C ASN A 550 -19.75 18.82 -0.40
N ILE A 551 -18.85 17.88 -0.67
CA ILE A 551 -17.48 18.11 -1.13
C ILE A 551 -17.26 17.56 -2.55
N ALA A 552 -18.33 17.28 -3.30
CA ALA A 552 -18.27 16.63 -4.61
C ALA A 552 -17.56 17.45 -5.70
N GLN A 553 -17.40 18.76 -5.49
CA GLN A 553 -16.77 19.68 -6.45
C GLN A 553 -15.28 19.93 -6.16
N ASN A 554 -14.77 19.52 -4.99
CA ASN A 554 -13.49 19.99 -4.47
C ASN A 554 -12.30 19.03 -4.70
N GLY A 555 -12.53 17.93 -5.45
CA GLY A 555 -11.49 16.93 -5.74
C GLY A 555 -11.30 15.87 -4.67
N TYR A 556 -10.39 14.93 -4.91
CA TYR A 556 -10.14 13.77 -4.05
C TYR A 556 -9.42 14.11 -2.74
N TRP A 557 -8.65 15.21 -2.68
CA TRP A 557 -7.92 15.63 -1.48
C TRP A 557 -8.85 15.95 -0.31
N ASP A 558 -10.05 16.48 -0.55
CA ASP A 558 -11.05 16.72 0.49
C ASP A 558 -11.56 15.43 1.13
N VAL A 559 -11.62 14.33 0.36
CA VAL A 559 -12.00 13.00 0.87
C VAL A 559 -10.91 12.47 1.82
N LEU A 560 -9.63 12.61 1.43
CA LEU A 560 -8.49 12.22 2.27
C LEU A 560 -8.41 13.07 3.55
N LYS A 561 -8.56 14.40 3.44
CA LYS A 561 -8.61 15.31 4.61
C LYS A 561 -9.72 14.92 5.59
N ARG A 562 -10.92 14.61 5.08
CA ARG A 562 -12.05 14.17 5.92
C ARG A 562 -11.76 12.84 6.63
N ALA A 563 -11.17 11.88 5.91
CA ALA A 563 -10.74 10.61 6.49
C ALA A 563 -9.68 10.80 7.57
N ALA A 564 -8.65 11.61 7.30
CA ALA A 564 -7.57 11.92 8.24
C ALA A 564 -8.12 12.60 9.50
N ALA A 565 -9.11 13.48 9.34
CA ALA A 565 -9.79 14.14 10.45
C ALA A 565 -10.66 13.20 11.31
N GLY A 566 -10.89 11.95 10.87
CA GLY A 566 -11.71 10.98 11.58
C GLY A 566 -13.21 11.29 11.52
N LEU A 567 -13.65 11.98 10.47
CA LEU A 567 -15.03 12.47 10.35
C LEU A 567 -15.89 11.49 9.54
N SER A 568 -17.14 11.30 9.97
CA SER A 568 -18.05 10.36 9.30
C SER A 568 -18.34 10.79 7.87
N PHE A 569 -18.41 9.85 6.94
CA PHE A 569 -18.87 10.07 5.57
C PHE A 569 -20.40 9.97 5.41
N ASP A 570 -21.13 9.75 6.51
CA ASP A 570 -22.60 9.67 6.45
C ASP A 570 -23.24 10.93 5.91
N ASN A 571 -24.19 10.75 4.99
CA ASN A 571 -24.93 11.79 4.31
C ASN A 571 -24.02 12.81 3.61
N THR A 572 -22.85 12.38 3.14
CA THR A 572 -21.85 13.24 2.51
C THR A 572 -21.74 12.94 1.02
N LYS A 573 -21.84 13.97 0.18
CA LYS A 573 -21.58 13.91 -1.25
C LYS A 573 -20.08 14.15 -1.45
N ILE A 574 -19.42 13.24 -2.13
CA ILE A 574 -17.98 13.23 -2.30
C ILE A 574 -17.60 13.23 -3.78
N TYR A 575 -16.32 13.49 -4.06
CA TYR A 575 -15.81 13.57 -5.40
C TYR A 575 -16.11 12.29 -6.19
N ASP A 576 -16.54 12.44 -7.45
CA ASP A 576 -16.85 11.32 -8.32
C ASP A 576 -15.55 10.85 -9.00
N ILE A 577 -14.96 9.78 -8.48
CA ILE A 577 -13.70 9.21 -8.96
C ILE A 577 -13.77 8.77 -10.43
N THR A 578 -14.96 8.56 -10.99
CA THR A 578 -15.14 8.25 -12.42
C THR A 578 -14.86 9.45 -13.34
N LYS A 579 -14.85 10.68 -12.79
CA LYS A 579 -14.50 11.91 -13.52
C LYS A 579 -13.00 12.18 -13.56
N MET A 580 -12.20 11.44 -12.82
CA MET A 580 -10.76 11.59 -12.84
C MET A 580 -10.26 11.27 -14.26
N SER A 581 -9.59 12.23 -14.91
CA SER A 581 -9.45 12.22 -16.37
C SER A 581 -8.65 11.01 -16.89
N VAL A 582 -9.21 10.34 -17.89
CA VAL A 582 -8.78 9.04 -18.44
C VAL A 582 -7.37 9.01 -19.07
N ASN A 583 -6.75 10.18 -19.30
CA ASN A 583 -5.38 10.29 -19.85
C ASN A 583 -4.27 10.17 -18.78
N PHE A 584 -4.62 10.04 -17.50
CA PHE A 584 -3.67 10.09 -16.37
C PHE A 584 -3.76 8.88 -15.44
N PHE A 585 -4.38 7.77 -15.87
CA PHE A 585 -4.43 6.55 -15.06
C PHE A 585 -3.07 5.82 -15.09
N GLU A 586 -2.09 6.42 -14.41
CA GLU A 586 -0.86 5.78 -13.99
C GLU A 586 -1.12 4.98 -12.70
N PRO A 587 -0.22 4.07 -12.30
CA PRO A 587 -0.43 3.25 -11.11
C PRO A 587 -0.68 4.06 -9.83
N GLN A 588 -0.11 5.26 -9.70
CA GLN A 588 -0.42 6.10 -8.53
C GLN A 588 -1.91 6.49 -8.44
N THR A 589 -2.51 6.76 -9.58
CA THR A 589 -3.90 7.23 -9.70
C THR A 589 -4.88 6.10 -9.40
N TYR A 590 -4.56 4.87 -9.79
CA TYR A 590 -5.35 3.70 -9.37
C TYR A 590 -5.19 3.41 -7.88
N GLY A 591 -3.98 3.51 -7.34
CA GLY A 591 -3.73 3.32 -5.91
C GLY A 591 -4.57 4.27 -5.05
N LEU A 592 -4.59 5.55 -5.42
CA LEU A 592 -5.42 6.58 -4.81
C LEU A 592 -6.93 6.30 -4.97
N ALA A 593 -7.39 5.98 -6.19
CA ALA A 593 -8.80 5.70 -6.45
C ALA A 593 -9.31 4.51 -5.62
N ILE A 594 -8.49 3.46 -5.47
CA ILE A 594 -8.82 2.31 -4.64
C ILE A 594 -8.94 2.73 -3.16
N LEU A 595 -8.00 3.52 -2.64
CA LEU A 595 -8.07 4.03 -1.28
C LEU A 595 -9.35 4.85 -1.04
N GLU A 596 -9.70 5.75 -1.97
CA GLU A 596 -10.90 6.59 -1.89
C GLU A 596 -12.19 5.76 -1.90
N LEU A 597 -12.28 4.75 -2.78
CA LEU A 597 -13.41 3.82 -2.81
C LEU A 597 -13.56 3.09 -1.48
N VAL A 598 -12.46 2.60 -0.91
CA VAL A 598 -12.48 1.92 0.39
C VAL A 598 -12.93 2.86 1.51
N LEU A 599 -12.42 4.10 1.54
CA LEU A 599 -12.81 5.13 2.52
C LEU A 599 -14.31 5.46 2.46
N ALA A 600 -14.89 5.47 1.26
CA ALA A 600 -16.32 5.72 1.04
C ALA A 600 -17.21 4.49 1.33
N GLY A 601 -16.63 3.32 1.65
CA GLY A 601 -17.38 2.08 1.83
C GLY A 601 -17.87 1.47 0.51
N GLU A 602 -17.14 1.70 -0.57
CA GLU A 602 -17.39 1.15 -1.91
C GLU A 602 -16.48 -0.04 -2.21
N ASN A 603 -16.89 -0.87 -3.18
CA ASN A 603 -16.15 -2.07 -3.56
C ASN A 603 -15.12 -1.75 -4.65
N PRO A 604 -13.80 -1.77 -4.36
CA PRO A 604 -12.78 -1.46 -5.36
C PRO A 604 -12.64 -2.53 -6.46
N TYR A 605 -13.16 -3.75 -6.23
CA TYR A 605 -13.16 -4.83 -7.22
C TYR A 605 -14.37 -4.76 -8.17
N ASN A 606 -15.39 -3.98 -7.83
CA ASN A 606 -16.54 -3.75 -8.69
C ASN A 606 -17.24 -2.43 -8.32
N PHE A 607 -16.71 -1.32 -8.82
CA PHE A 607 -17.34 -0.02 -8.74
C PHE A 607 -17.74 0.42 -10.15
N ASN A 608 -19.04 0.60 -10.39
CA ASN A 608 -19.57 0.95 -11.72
C ASN A 608 -19.08 0.00 -12.84
N ASP A 609 -19.20 -1.31 -12.62
CA ASP A 609 -18.70 -2.39 -13.49
C ASP A 609 -17.19 -2.35 -13.79
N THR A 610 -16.45 -1.56 -13.02
CA THR A 610 -15.01 -1.40 -13.15
C THR A 610 -14.30 -2.03 -11.96
N ASN A 611 -13.33 -2.89 -12.25
CA ASN A 611 -12.45 -3.48 -11.25
C ASN A 611 -11.14 -2.69 -11.21
N TYR A 612 -11.06 -1.71 -10.30
CA TYR A 612 -9.90 -0.82 -10.19
C TYR A 612 -8.64 -1.56 -9.74
N VAL A 613 -8.80 -2.63 -8.95
CA VAL A 613 -7.69 -3.50 -8.52
C VAL A 613 -7.06 -4.19 -9.74
N VAL A 614 -7.86 -4.83 -10.58
CA VAL A 614 -7.38 -5.50 -11.81
C VAL A 614 -6.79 -4.50 -12.81
N LEU A 615 -7.31 -3.28 -12.87
CA LEU A 615 -6.71 -2.23 -13.70
C LEU A 615 -5.32 -1.83 -13.21
N LEU A 616 -5.11 -1.73 -11.90
CA LEU A 616 -3.80 -1.51 -11.31
C LEU A 616 -2.86 -2.70 -11.61
N GLU A 617 -3.31 -3.93 -11.40
CA GLU A 617 -2.51 -5.15 -11.60
C GLU A 617 -1.94 -5.30 -13.01
N LYS A 618 -2.70 -4.88 -14.03
CA LYS A 618 -2.23 -4.89 -15.44
C LYS A 618 -0.95 -4.08 -15.64
N TYR A 619 -0.68 -3.07 -14.81
CA TYR A 619 0.59 -2.34 -14.84
C TYR A 619 1.73 -3.13 -14.19
N GLY A 620 1.45 -3.84 -13.09
CA GLY A 620 2.42 -4.73 -12.44
C GLY A 620 2.89 -5.89 -13.33
N GLU A 621 2.03 -6.35 -14.24
CA GLU A 621 2.35 -7.37 -15.26
C GLU A 621 3.28 -6.86 -16.37
N LYS A 622 3.34 -5.54 -16.60
CA LYS A 622 4.12 -4.94 -17.69
C LYS A 622 5.63 -5.06 -17.48
N TYR A 623 6.07 -5.12 -16.23
CA TYR A 623 7.49 -5.08 -15.86
C TYR A 623 7.96 -6.44 -15.32
N GLU A 624 9.11 -6.94 -15.81
CA GLU A 624 9.64 -8.27 -15.47
C GLU A 624 9.87 -8.48 -13.97
N ASN A 625 10.11 -7.39 -13.22
CA ASN A 625 10.35 -7.40 -11.78
C ASN A 625 9.06 -7.19 -10.95
N LYS A 626 7.87 -7.28 -11.56
CA LYS A 626 6.58 -7.04 -10.86
C LYS A 626 6.49 -5.64 -10.25
N SER A 627 7.16 -4.64 -10.84
CA SER A 627 7.08 -3.22 -10.47
C SER A 627 5.91 -2.53 -11.16
N PHE A 628 5.43 -1.44 -10.56
CA PHE A 628 4.43 -0.56 -11.14
C PHE A 628 5.07 0.68 -11.79
N GLY A 629 6.40 0.78 -11.85
CA GLY A 629 7.10 1.86 -12.57
C GLY A 629 8.05 2.64 -11.67
N SER A 630 7.72 3.89 -11.38
CA SER A 630 8.54 4.74 -10.49
C SER A 630 8.40 4.31 -9.02
N ASN A 631 9.30 4.79 -8.15
CA ASN A 631 9.17 4.57 -6.71
C ASN A 631 7.84 5.11 -6.17
N GLU A 632 7.34 6.22 -6.72
CA GLU A 632 6.06 6.80 -6.33
C GLU A 632 4.88 5.92 -6.75
N SER A 633 4.91 5.42 -7.99
CA SER A 633 3.93 4.46 -8.47
C SER A 633 3.89 3.19 -7.62
N ASP A 634 5.06 2.67 -7.20
CA ASP A 634 5.14 1.51 -6.30
C ASP A 634 4.57 1.82 -4.90
N VAL A 635 4.84 3.00 -4.32
CA VAL A 635 4.29 3.40 -3.02
C VAL A 635 2.76 3.50 -3.07
N TRP A 636 2.20 4.19 -4.06
CA TRP A 636 0.75 4.32 -4.19
C TRP A 636 0.06 3.00 -4.56
N ALA A 637 0.69 2.17 -5.40
CA ALA A 637 0.19 0.83 -5.68
C ALA A 637 0.13 -0.01 -4.41
N TYR A 638 1.14 0.10 -3.54
CA TYR A 638 1.16 -0.59 -2.24
C TYR A 638 0.01 -0.12 -1.34
N ILE A 639 -0.20 1.20 -1.21
CA ILE A 639 -1.31 1.78 -0.45
C ILE A 639 -2.66 1.25 -0.94
N GLY A 640 -2.91 1.34 -2.25
CA GLY A 640 -4.20 0.93 -2.84
C GLY A 640 -4.44 -0.58 -2.74
N LEU A 641 -3.46 -1.41 -3.10
CA LEU A 641 -3.59 -2.86 -3.00
C LEU A 641 -3.81 -3.30 -1.54
N LYS A 642 -3.06 -2.72 -0.58
CA LYS A 642 -3.25 -3.01 0.84
C LYS A 642 -4.66 -2.63 1.31
N ALA A 643 -5.16 -1.44 0.94
CA ALA A 643 -6.53 -1.03 1.22
C ALA A 643 -7.56 -1.99 0.60
N ALA A 644 -7.32 -2.51 -0.61
CA ALA A 644 -8.19 -3.51 -1.23
C ALA A 644 -8.09 -4.92 -0.60
N GLY A 645 -7.30 -5.11 0.47
CA GLY A 645 -7.14 -6.40 1.15
C GLY A 645 -6.12 -7.34 0.51
N ALA A 646 -5.25 -6.83 -0.38
CA ALA A 646 -4.07 -7.57 -0.79
C ALA A 646 -3.08 -7.66 0.38
N GLN A 647 -2.51 -8.85 0.56
CA GLN A 647 -1.63 -9.21 1.66
C GLN A 647 -0.38 -9.90 1.08
N ASN A 648 0.56 -10.35 1.91
CA ASN A 648 1.89 -10.79 1.44
C ASN A 648 1.90 -11.95 0.43
N ASP A 649 0.88 -12.80 0.42
CA ASP A 649 0.71 -13.90 -0.55
C ASP A 649 0.08 -13.46 -1.88
N TYR A 650 -0.46 -12.24 -1.94
CA TYR A 650 -1.04 -11.66 -3.14
C TYR A 650 0.03 -11.54 -4.22
N PRO A 651 -0.28 -11.85 -5.49
CA PRO A 651 0.63 -11.61 -6.60
C PRO A 651 1.16 -10.18 -6.51
N TYR A 652 2.45 -9.94 -6.71
CA TYR A 652 3.10 -8.61 -6.58
C TYR A 652 3.37 -8.12 -5.15
N MET A 653 2.53 -8.40 -4.14
CA MET A 653 2.60 -7.69 -2.85
C MET A 653 3.91 -7.90 -2.09
N ASN A 654 4.47 -9.11 -2.03
CA ASN A 654 5.76 -9.33 -1.37
C ASN A 654 6.92 -8.62 -2.08
N ASP A 655 6.95 -8.67 -3.41
CA ASP A 655 7.98 -8.00 -4.23
C ASP A 655 7.86 -6.47 -4.09
N LEU A 656 6.61 -5.97 -4.10
CA LEU A 656 6.27 -4.57 -3.91
C LEU A 656 6.63 -4.07 -2.52
N LEU A 657 6.24 -4.79 -1.46
CA LEU A 657 6.60 -4.49 -0.07
C LEU A 657 8.11 -4.38 0.09
N ASN A 658 8.89 -5.29 -0.51
CA ASN A 658 10.34 -5.26 -0.45
C ASN A 658 10.93 -4.04 -1.17
N ARG A 659 10.38 -3.64 -2.33
CA ARG A 659 10.83 -2.42 -3.03
C ARG A 659 10.46 -1.16 -2.28
N VAL A 660 9.23 -1.05 -1.76
CA VAL A 660 8.79 0.10 -0.97
C VAL A 660 9.61 0.19 0.32
N LYS A 661 9.91 -0.93 0.99
CA LYS A 661 10.83 -0.98 2.14
C LYS A 661 12.24 -0.56 1.77
N PHE A 662 12.77 -1.07 0.66
CA PHE A 662 14.10 -0.69 0.18
C PHE A 662 14.18 0.82 -0.10
N PHE A 663 13.18 1.37 -0.77
CA PHE A 663 13.10 2.80 -1.05
C PHE A 663 12.96 3.63 0.23
N ALA A 664 12.06 3.25 1.15
CA ALA A 664 11.89 3.90 2.45
C ALA A 664 13.20 3.99 3.25
N MET A 665 14.01 2.93 3.20
CA MET A 665 15.29 2.83 3.92
C MET A 665 16.48 3.46 3.16
N ASN A 666 16.31 3.85 1.90
CA ASN A 666 17.41 4.39 1.08
C ASN A 666 17.71 5.86 1.44
N SER A 667 18.79 6.07 2.19
CA SER A 667 19.18 7.39 2.70
C SER A 667 19.55 8.45 1.64
N SER A 668 19.66 8.07 0.37
CA SER A 668 19.92 8.96 -0.77
C SER A 668 18.66 9.25 -1.61
N GLY A 669 17.52 8.64 -1.27
CA GLY A 669 16.25 8.85 -1.96
C GLY A 669 15.56 10.16 -1.57
N ASP A 670 14.63 10.60 -2.41
CA ASP A 670 13.77 11.76 -2.14
C ASP A 670 13.03 11.56 -0.81
N ILE A 671 13.26 12.46 0.15
CA ILE A 671 12.76 12.29 1.52
C ILE A 671 11.26 12.57 1.64
N GLU A 672 10.68 13.41 0.79
CA GLU A 672 9.22 13.64 0.77
C GLU A 672 8.53 12.34 0.38
N LEU A 673 9.00 11.69 -0.69
CA LEU A 673 8.45 10.44 -1.15
C LEU A 673 8.78 9.26 -0.21
N ARG A 674 9.97 9.24 0.39
CA ARG A 674 10.30 8.27 1.46
C ARG A 674 9.37 8.44 2.66
N SER A 675 9.00 9.67 3.01
CA SER A 675 8.08 9.92 4.13
C SER A 675 6.67 9.41 3.84
N LEU A 676 6.19 9.51 2.60
CA LEU A 676 4.96 8.82 2.17
C LEU A 676 5.10 7.29 2.26
N ALA A 677 6.25 6.74 1.88
CA ALA A 677 6.53 5.31 2.05
C ALA A 677 6.54 4.90 3.53
N TRP A 678 7.05 5.74 4.44
CA TRP A 678 6.96 5.53 5.89
C TRP A 678 5.50 5.56 6.36
N ALA A 679 4.71 6.49 5.84
CA ALA A 679 3.28 6.60 6.12
C ALA A 679 2.52 5.33 5.73
N ALA A 680 2.82 4.78 4.55
CA ALA A 680 2.25 3.53 4.08
C ALA A 680 2.75 2.28 4.85
N LEU A 681 4.04 2.27 5.23
CA LEU A 681 4.71 1.11 5.83
C LEU A 681 4.73 1.10 7.36
N GLY A 682 4.21 2.12 8.05
CA GLY A 682 4.39 2.32 9.51
C GLY A 682 4.44 1.03 10.35
N ASP A 683 3.46 0.13 10.20
CA ASP A 683 3.39 -1.12 10.96
C ASP A 683 4.24 -2.27 10.40
N GLU A 684 4.69 -2.17 9.15
CA GLU A 684 5.53 -3.15 8.45
C GLU A 684 7.03 -3.03 8.78
N LEU A 685 7.45 -1.89 9.34
CA LEU A 685 8.82 -1.61 9.74
C LEU A 685 9.06 -2.09 11.18
N SER A 686 10.16 -2.80 11.40
CA SER A 686 10.57 -3.18 12.76
C SER A 686 10.96 -1.94 13.58
N GLU A 687 10.83 -2.01 14.91
CA GLU A 687 11.21 -0.90 15.81
C GLU A 687 12.64 -0.39 15.55
N LYS A 688 13.59 -1.28 15.26
CA LYS A 688 14.98 -0.89 14.92
C LYS A 688 15.06 -0.08 13.63
N GLN A 689 14.32 -0.47 12.59
CA GLN A 689 14.24 0.29 11.34
C GLN A 689 13.60 1.66 11.57
N LYS A 690 12.54 1.73 12.40
CA LYS A 690 11.90 3.00 12.78
C LYS A 690 12.87 3.92 13.51
N ILE A 691 13.63 3.41 14.50
CA ILE A 691 14.66 4.20 15.21
C ILE A 691 15.71 4.74 14.23
N TYR A 692 16.21 3.89 13.33
CA TYR A 692 17.19 4.31 12.32
C TYR A 692 16.67 5.48 11.48
N LEU A 693 15.43 5.40 10.96
CA LEU A 693 14.84 6.45 10.13
C LEU A 693 14.63 7.75 10.91
N VAL A 694 14.11 7.66 12.13
CA VAL A 694 13.95 8.81 13.04
C VAL A 694 15.30 9.50 13.23
N GLU A 695 16.33 8.76 13.61
CA GLU A 695 17.63 9.35 13.93
C GLU A 695 18.39 9.85 12.69
N GLU A 696 18.18 9.24 11.51
CA GLU A 696 18.63 9.79 10.23
C GLU A 696 18.02 11.17 9.97
N VAL A 697 16.71 11.33 10.22
CA VAL A 697 16.03 12.62 10.04
C VAL A 697 16.59 13.68 10.97
N ARG A 698 16.88 13.33 12.22
CA ARG A 698 17.52 14.25 13.18
C ARG A 698 18.88 14.73 12.69
N ASP A 699 19.72 13.82 12.19
CA ASP A 699 21.10 14.12 11.80
C ASP A 699 21.18 14.90 10.48
N LYS A 700 20.31 14.59 9.52
CA LYS A 700 20.43 15.10 8.14
C LYS A 700 19.47 16.21 7.77
N TYR A 701 18.25 16.23 8.34
CA TYR A 701 17.17 17.07 7.84
C TYR A 701 16.67 18.09 8.85
N LEU A 702 16.83 17.84 10.14
CA LEU A 702 16.44 18.78 11.18
C LEU A 702 17.44 19.94 11.25
N SER A 703 17.00 21.16 10.91
CA SER A 703 17.84 22.35 10.99
C SER A 703 17.88 22.92 12.41
N ASP A 704 19.07 23.30 12.86
CA ASP A 704 19.34 24.04 14.10
C ASP A 704 19.71 25.52 13.86
N LYS A 705 19.69 25.96 12.59
CA LYS A 705 20.08 27.32 12.18
C LYS A 705 18.99 28.34 12.49
N ASP A 706 19.36 29.37 13.26
CA ASP A 706 18.58 30.58 13.60
C ASP A 706 17.08 30.58 13.19
N ASP A 707 16.74 31.08 11.99
CA ASP A 707 15.37 31.27 11.51
C ASP A 707 14.69 30.01 10.95
N MET A 708 15.43 28.90 10.88
CA MET A 708 15.03 27.58 10.40
C MET A 708 15.04 26.54 11.51
N ALA A 709 15.33 26.92 12.76
CA ALA A 709 15.39 25.98 13.87
C ALA A 709 14.06 25.23 14.03
N GLY A 710 14.12 23.90 14.04
CA GLY A 710 12.94 23.04 14.13
C GLY A 710 12.28 22.68 12.80
N ILE A 711 12.74 23.23 11.66
CA ILE A 711 12.25 22.83 10.33
C ILE A 711 13.01 21.60 9.82
N PHE A 712 12.33 20.79 9.01
CA PHE A 712 12.99 19.74 8.23
C PHE A 712 13.31 20.31 6.83
N THR A 713 14.55 20.18 6.36
CA THR A 713 15.01 20.75 5.09
C THR A 713 16.33 20.15 4.61
N TYR A 714 16.56 20.11 3.30
CA TYR A 714 17.89 19.91 2.69
C TYR A 714 18.70 21.21 2.58
N TYR A 715 17.99 22.33 2.55
CA TYR A 715 18.55 23.62 2.20
C TYR A 715 19.00 24.35 3.45
N ASP A 716 20.17 24.97 3.32
CA ASP A 716 20.77 25.83 4.34
C ASP A 716 20.22 27.27 4.32
N ASN A 717 19.21 27.52 3.50
CA ASN A 717 18.61 28.83 3.31
C ASN A 717 17.09 28.70 3.23
N ILE A 718 16.39 29.46 4.08
CA ILE A 718 14.94 29.47 4.22
C ILE A 718 14.23 29.78 2.89
N SER A 719 14.94 30.43 1.96
CA SER A 719 14.49 30.77 0.61
C SER A 719 14.13 29.59 -0.29
N TYR A 720 14.63 28.40 0.04
CA TYR A 720 14.37 27.19 -0.74
C TYR A 720 13.52 26.18 0.04
N VAL A 721 13.05 26.54 1.23
CA VAL A 721 12.27 25.64 2.07
C VAL A 721 10.80 25.70 1.69
N THR A 722 10.25 24.56 1.29
CA THR A 722 8.83 24.38 1.02
C THR A 722 8.13 23.77 2.25
N SER A 723 6.93 24.23 2.57
CA SER A 723 6.12 23.65 3.65
C SER A 723 5.75 22.18 3.41
N SER A 724 5.58 21.77 2.14
CA SER A 724 5.29 20.37 1.75
C SER A 724 6.33 19.39 2.29
N PHE A 725 7.61 19.74 2.16
CA PHE A 725 8.73 18.95 2.63
C PHE A 725 8.68 18.72 4.14
N HIS A 726 8.55 19.81 4.90
CA HIS A 726 8.54 19.76 6.37
C HIS A 726 7.39 18.88 6.87
N VAL A 727 6.22 19.06 6.26
CA VAL A 727 4.99 18.37 6.61
C VAL A 727 5.03 16.88 6.25
N ALA A 728 5.58 16.52 5.09
CA ALA A 728 5.71 15.12 4.69
C ALA A 728 6.58 14.36 5.68
N VAL A 729 7.72 14.94 6.10
CA VAL A 729 8.58 14.34 7.14
C VAL A 729 7.85 14.19 8.47
N MET A 730 7.07 15.19 8.88
CA MET A 730 6.24 15.09 10.09
C MET A 730 5.21 13.95 9.99
N GLU A 731 4.52 13.83 8.86
CA GLU A 731 3.53 12.78 8.60
C GLU A 731 4.17 11.39 8.66
N GLY A 732 5.32 11.23 7.98
CA GLY A 732 6.09 9.99 8.01
C GLY A 732 6.55 9.62 9.42
N LEU A 733 7.09 10.58 10.18
CA LEU A 733 7.49 10.35 11.59
C LEU A 733 6.31 9.98 12.48
N ASN A 734 5.17 10.65 12.32
CA ASN A 734 3.94 10.30 13.04
C ASN A 734 3.48 8.87 12.72
N ALA A 735 3.58 8.46 11.46
CA ALA A 735 3.23 7.10 11.05
C ALA A 735 4.22 6.02 11.54
N LEU A 736 5.48 6.41 11.79
CA LEU A 736 6.44 5.58 12.53
C LEU A 736 6.14 5.54 14.05
N ASP A 737 5.05 6.16 14.49
CA ASP A 737 4.67 6.36 15.90
C ASP A 737 5.71 7.16 16.69
N TYR A 738 6.41 8.09 16.03
CA TYR A 738 7.37 8.98 16.69
C TYR A 738 6.76 10.35 16.98
N ASP A 739 6.88 10.80 18.23
CA ASP A 739 6.45 12.13 18.63
C ASP A 739 7.38 13.20 18.05
N VAL A 740 6.92 13.88 17.00
CA VAL A 740 7.69 14.90 16.26
C VAL A 740 8.18 16.04 17.15
N GLU A 741 7.47 16.38 18.23
CA GLU A 741 7.88 17.46 19.14
C GLU A 741 9.06 17.06 20.04
N LYS A 742 9.50 15.80 20.04
CA LYS A 742 10.78 15.41 20.65
C LYS A 742 12.00 16.02 19.94
N TYR A 743 11.82 16.63 18.77
CA TYR A 743 12.83 17.45 18.08
C TYR A 743 12.81 18.93 18.47
N GLN A 744 12.20 19.26 19.60
CA GLN A 744 12.25 20.60 20.15
C GLN A 744 13.68 21.02 20.54
N PHE A 745 14.12 22.18 20.04
CA PHE A 745 15.37 22.83 20.44
C PHE A 745 15.17 23.72 21.66
N ASP A 746 14.10 24.53 21.65
CA ASP A 746 13.69 25.40 22.75
C ASP A 746 12.16 25.63 22.75
N GLU A 747 11.65 26.45 23.65
CA GLU A 747 10.20 26.71 23.77
C GLU A 747 9.55 27.27 22.49
N SER A 748 10.31 28.00 21.67
CA SER A 748 9.86 28.62 20.42
C SER A 748 10.16 27.81 19.16
N HIS A 749 11.16 26.94 19.18
CA HIS A 749 11.66 26.21 18.02
C HIS A 749 11.44 24.69 18.19
N SER A 750 10.35 24.20 17.62
CA SER A 750 9.99 22.78 17.49
C SER A 750 9.25 22.59 16.16
N PRO A 751 9.14 21.37 15.60
CA PRO A 751 8.47 21.18 14.31
C PRO A 751 7.10 21.85 14.19
N LEU A 752 6.19 21.66 15.16
CA LEU A 752 4.86 22.29 15.10
C LEU A 752 4.91 23.82 15.32
N ASN A 753 5.80 24.31 16.18
CA ASN A 753 5.93 25.75 16.42
C ASN A 753 6.59 26.47 15.23
N THR A 754 7.52 25.83 14.55
CA THR A 754 8.19 26.35 13.36
C THR A 754 7.22 26.33 12.18
N LEU A 755 6.42 25.28 12.01
CA LEU A 755 5.29 25.26 11.07
C LEU A 755 4.31 26.42 11.35
N LYS A 756 3.98 26.68 12.61
CA LYS A 756 3.17 27.86 13.00
C LYS A 756 3.82 29.19 12.62
N SER A 757 5.14 29.32 12.66
CA SER A 757 5.82 30.56 12.27
C SER A 757 5.76 30.85 10.76
N LEU A 758 5.34 29.86 9.96
CA LEU A 758 5.14 29.97 8.51
C LEU A 758 3.71 30.41 8.13
N PHE A 759 2.82 30.69 9.09
CA PHE A 759 1.52 31.33 8.80
C PHE A 759 1.70 32.74 8.22
N TYR A 760 0.98 33.08 7.15
CA TYR A 760 0.97 34.43 6.55
C TYR A 760 0.12 35.40 7.36
N SER A 761 -1.05 34.89 7.69
CA SER A 761 -2.22 35.49 8.30
C SER A 761 -2.96 34.34 9.00
N GLU A 762 -3.94 34.65 9.86
CA GLU A 762 -4.80 33.59 10.40
C GLU A 762 -5.50 32.86 9.25
N GLY A 763 -5.17 31.59 9.05
CA GLY A 763 -5.84 30.70 8.12
C GLY A 763 -5.24 30.53 6.72
N GLU A 764 -4.17 31.25 6.37
CA GLU A 764 -3.47 31.09 5.08
C GLU A 764 -1.99 30.73 5.31
N TRP A 765 -1.53 29.64 4.69
CA TRP A 765 -0.15 29.17 4.84
C TRP A 765 0.79 29.97 3.93
N LEU A 766 1.77 30.69 4.50
CA LEU A 766 2.74 31.43 3.71
C LEU A 766 3.87 30.52 3.24
N ASN A 767 4.04 30.55 1.94
CA ASN A 767 5.27 30.32 1.24
C ASN A 767 6.15 31.59 1.34
N LYS A 768 7.04 31.68 2.34
CA LYS A 768 7.85 32.90 2.55
C LYS A 768 8.70 33.30 1.32
N VAL A 769 8.95 32.40 0.36
CA VAL A 769 10.03 32.60 -0.63
C VAL A 769 9.82 31.97 -2.02
N GLY A 770 8.58 31.90 -2.53
CA GLY A 770 8.32 31.71 -3.97
C GLY A 770 8.03 30.29 -4.52
N GLY A 771 7.76 29.30 -3.67
CA GLY A 771 7.26 27.95 -4.05
C GLY A 771 5.72 27.73 -3.97
N TYR A 772 5.23 26.49 -4.11
CA TYR A 772 3.82 26.11 -3.91
C TYR A 772 3.70 25.43 -2.53
N ALA A 773 2.83 25.93 -1.64
CA ALA A 773 2.51 25.26 -0.38
C ALA A 773 1.35 24.29 -0.62
N ASP A 774 1.54 23.00 -0.31
CA ASP A 774 0.49 21.98 -0.42
C ASP A 774 -0.31 21.93 0.88
N GLU A 775 -1.32 22.80 0.98
CA GLU A 775 -2.17 22.94 2.17
C GLU A 775 -2.88 21.62 2.53
N ASP A 776 -3.23 20.81 1.52
CA ASP A 776 -3.93 19.54 1.73
C ASP A 776 -3.07 18.56 2.54
N LYS A 777 -1.77 18.44 2.19
CA LYS A 777 -0.82 17.63 2.96
C LYS A 777 -0.61 18.15 4.37
N VAL A 778 -0.56 19.47 4.58
CA VAL A 778 -0.42 20.09 5.92
C VAL A 778 -1.56 19.63 6.81
N ILE A 779 -2.78 19.73 6.29
CA ILE A 779 -3.99 19.35 6.99
C ILE A 779 -3.99 17.86 7.30
N ILE A 780 -3.75 17.00 6.30
CA ILE A 780 -3.74 15.54 6.49
C ILE A 780 -2.74 15.16 7.58
N SER A 781 -1.51 15.67 7.50
CA SER A 781 -0.45 15.42 8.49
C SER A 781 -0.87 15.85 9.91
N LEU A 782 -1.43 17.06 10.06
CA LEU A 782 -1.90 17.54 11.36
C LEU A 782 -3.07 16.69 11.88
N CYS A 783 -4.00 16.29 11.03
CA CYS A 783 -5.12 15.42 11.40
C CYS A 783 -4.64 14.02 11.82
N ASP A 784 -3.69 13.45 11.08
CA ASP A 784 -3.05 12.18 11.39
C ASP A 784 -2.26 12.25 12.70
N ILE A 785 -1.62 13.37 13.03
CA ILE A 785 -1.01 13.59 14.35
C ILE A 785 -2.08 13.62 15.44
N VAL A 786 -3.17 14.37 15.24
CA VAL A 786 -4.27 14.48 16.23
C VAL A 786 -4.91 13.14 16.51
N ASN A 787 -5.15 12.34 15.47
CA ASN A 787 -5.84 11.05 15.58
C ASN A 787 -4.88 9.86 15.83
N GLY A 788 -3.57 10.07 15.64
CA GLY A 788 -2.52 9.06 15.71
C GLY A 788 -2.50 8.10 14.50
N GLY A 789 -1.32 7.69 14.05
CA GLY A 789 -1.14 6.82 12.87
C GLY A 789 -1.37 7.54 11.54
N SER A 790 -1.45 6.82 10.42
CA SER A 790 -1.62 7.42 9.09
C SER A 790 -2.87 6.92 8.35
N ILE A 791 -3.53 7.76 7.55
CA ILE A 791 -4.60 7.29 6.65
C ILE A 791 -4.11 6.29 5.60
N TYR A 792 -2.83 6.30 5.23
CA TYR A 792 -2.31 5.47 4.14
C TYR A 792 -2.09 3.99 4.52
N ASN A 793 -2.27 3.62 5.80
CA ASN A 793 -2.04 2.25 6.27
C ASN A 793 -3.21 1.60 7.06
N LYS A 794 -4.34 2.30 7.23
CA LYS A 794 -5.41 1.92 8.19
C LYS A 794 -6.56 1.05 7.68
N TYR A 795 -6.67 0.78 6.37
CA TYR A 795 -7.94 0.33 5.78
C TYR A 795 -7.93 -1.07 5.16
N ALA A 796 -6.93 -1.90 5.49
CA ALA A 796 -6.87 -3.27 4.99
C ALA A 796 -7.85 -4.19 5.76
N PRO A 797 -8.77 -4.89 5.07
CA PRO A 797 -9.65 -5.84 5.73
C PRO A 797 -8.87 -7.03 6.34
N THR A 798 -9.30 -7.43 7.52
CA THR A 798 -8.74 -8.55 8.29
C THR A 798 -9.59 -9.81 8.18
N LYS A 799 -8.99 -10.96 8.51
CA LYS A 799 -9.69 -12.25 8.58
C LYS A 799 -10.83 -12.20 9.60
N GLU A 800 -10.62 -11.54 10.72
CA GLU A 800 -11.63 -11.34 11.78
C GLU A 800 -12.82 -10.55 11.26
N GLU A 801 -12.59 -9.50 10.46
CA GLU A 801 -13.66 -8.70 9.86
C GLU A 801 -14.44 -9.50 8.82
N LEU A 802 -13.76 -10.28 7.96
CA LEU A 802 -14.43 -11.19 7.02
C LEU A 802 -15.33 -12.19 7.75
N ASN A 803 -14.83 -12.81 8.81
CA ASN A 803 -15.61 -13.77 9.60
C ASN A 803 -16.84 -13.12 10.25
N LYS A 804 -16.72 -11.88 10.74
CA LYS A 804 -17.88 -11.11 11.24
C LYS A 804 -18.92 -10.87 10.14
N LEU A 805 -18.49 -10.54 8.92
CA LEU A 805 -19.43 -10.37 7.79
C LEU A 805 -20.18 -11.69 7.49
N VAL A 806 -19.50 -12.83 7.53
CA VAL A 806 -20.13 -14.15 7.34
C VAL A 806 -21.16 -14.42 8.44
N GLU A 807 -20.84 -14.11 9.70
CA GLU A 807 -21.79 -14.24 10.82
C GLU A 807 -23.03 -13.34 10.64
N ILE A 808 -22.82 -12.09 10.21
CA ILE A 808 -23.90 -11.11 9.94
C ILE A 808 -24.80 -11.55 8.79
N ALA A 809 -24.22 -12.07 7.70
CA ALA A 809 -24.96 -12.50 6.52
C ALA A 809 -25.87 -13.71 6.76
N THR A 810 -25.50 -14.60 7.69
CA THR A 810 -26.24 -15.85 7.94
C THR A 810 -27.73 -15.63 8.26
N PRO A 811 -28.12 -14.81 9.26
CA PRO A 811 -29.54 -14.52 9.52
C PRO A 811 -30.21 -13.64 8.45
N LEU A 812 -29.44 -12.86 7.68
CA LEU A 812 -29.99 -12.04 6.59
C LEU A 812 -30.44 -12.90 5.40
N LEU A 813 -29.76 -14.03 5.13
CA LEU A 813 -30.17 -14.98 4.11
C LEU A 813 -31.58 -15.56 4.34
N GLU A 814 -32.05 -15.62 5.59
CA GLU A 814 -33.40 -16.11 5.90
C GLU A 814 -34.48 -15.04 5.78
N THR A 815 -34.11 -13.76 5.89
CA THR A 815 -35.05 -12.63 6.06
C THR A 815 -35.06 -11.65 4.90
N ALA A 816 -34.12 -11.76 3.97
CA ALA A 816 -34.10 -10.97 2.74
C ALA A 816 -35.17 -11.44 1.74
N SER A 817 -35.53 -10.57 0.80
CA SER A 817 -36.34 -10.81 -0.39
C SER A 817 -35.70 -11.87 -1.28
N LYS A 818 -36.44 -12.48 -2.22
CA LYS A 818 -35.89 -13.47 -3.15
C LYS A 818 -34.68 -12.92 -3.91
N THR A 819 -34.78 -11.68 -4.40
CA THR A 819 -33.70 -10.98 -5.10
C THR A 819 -32.52 -10.66 -4.17
N GLY A 820 -32.79 -10.20 -2.94
CA GLY A 820 -31.77 -9.93 -1.93
C GLY A 820 -31.01 -11.20 -1.51
N GLN A 821 -31.74 -12.29 -1.29
CA GLN A 821 -31.18 -13.61 -0.97
C GLN A 821 -30.27 -14.13 -2.07
N GLU A 822 -30.67 -14.04 -3.34
CA GLU A 822 -29.84 -14.50 -4.47
C GLU A 822 -28.49 -13.77 -4.49
N LYS A 823 -28.51 -12.43 -4.38
CA LYS A 823 -27.30 -11.60 -4.38
C LYS A 823 -26.42 -11.84 -3.14
N LEU A 824 -27.02 -11.92 -1.96
CA LEU A 824 -26.29 -12.18 -0.71
C LEU A 824 -25.70 -13.59 -0.70
N LYS A 825 -26.44 -14.59 -1.18
CA LYS A 825 -26.00 -15.99 -1.18
C LYS A 825 -24.77 -16.20 -2.06
N ALA A 826 -24.73 -15.59 -3.24
CA ALA A 826 -23.57 -15.68 -4.12
C ALA A 826 -22.30 -15.13 -3.44
N ALA A 827 -22.38 -13.96 -2.79
CA ALA A 827 -21.24 -13.38 -2.08
C ALA A 827 -20.88 -14.17 -0.81
N TYR A 828 -21.88 -14.66 -0.08
CA TYR A 828 -21.70 -15.48 1.12
C TYR A 828 -20.98 -16.80 0.82
N ASP A 829 -21.42 -17.52 -0.22
CA ASP A 829 -20.86 -18.81 -0.58
C ASP A 829 -19.38 -18.68 -1.01
N GLU A 830 -18.99 -17.59 -1.70
CA GLU A 830 -17.57 -17.33 -2.01
C GLU A 830 -16.76 -16.93 -0.76
N ALA A 831 -17.30 -16.05 0.10
CA ALA A 831 -16.64 -15.66 1.33
C ALA A 831 -16.39 -16.84 2.28
N VAL A 832 -17.34 -17.77 2.41
CA VAL A 832 -17.19 -18.97 3.25
C VAL A 832 -16.06 -19.89 2.77
N LYS A 833 -15.74 -19.91 1.48
CA LYS A 833 -14.61 -20.71 0.94
C LYS A 833 -13.25 -20.15 1.38
N VAL A 834 -13.16 -18.84 1.60
CA VAL A 834 -11.89 -18.15 1.88
C VAL A 834 -11.76 -17.64 3.33
N LYS A 835 -12.80 -17.77 4.15
CA LYS A 835 -12.83 -17.25 5.54
C LYS A 835 -11.74 -17.77 6.48
N ASP A 836 -11.18 -18.94 6.15
CA ASP A 836 -10.10 -19.57 6.92
C ASP A 836 -8.70 -19.17 6.41
N LEU A 837 -8.61 -18.50 5.25
CA LEU A 837 -7.35 -17.97 4.73
C LEU A 837 -6.85 -16.82 5.61
N GLU A 838 -5.54 -16.74 5.78
CA GLU A 838 -4.88 -15.63 6.48
C GLU A 838 -4.82 -14.37 5.60
N SER A 839 -5.01 -14.50 4.29
CA SER A 839 -4.75 -13.45 3.31
C SER A 839 -5.40 -13.74 1.94
N GLY A 840 -5.43 -12.76 1.03
CA GLY A 840 -5.91 -12.93 -0.35
C GLY A 840 -7.43 -12.98 -0.54
N PHE A 841 -8.21 -12.54 0.46
CA PHE A 841 -9.68 -12.61 0.46
C PHE A 841 -10.38 -11.25 0.22
N GLY A 842 -9.62 -10.22 -0.19
CA GLY A 842 -10.15 -8.85 -0.33
C GLY A 842 -11.36 -8.74 -1.26
N LYS A 843 -11.34 -9.46 -2.39
CA LYS A 843 -12.46 -9.48 -3.35
C LYS A 843 -13.73 -10.03 -2.72
N GLU A 844 -13.64 -11.15 -2.02
CA GLU A 844 -14.75 -11.81 -1.36
C GLU A 844 -15.25 -10.97 -0.17
N TYR A 845 -14.35 -10.32 0.57
CA TYR A 845 -14.68 -9.39 1.64
C TYR A 845 -15.56 -8.24 1.14
N TYR A 846 -15.10 -7.47 0.15
CA TYR A 846 -15.84 -6.30 -0.34
C TYR A 846 -17.13 -6.69 -1.08
N SER A 847 -17.15 -7.87 -1.72
CA SER A 847 -18.37 -8.42 -2.33
C SER A 847 -19.42 -8.75 -1.27
N LEU A 848 -19.03 -9.42 -0.18
CA LEU A 848 -19.95 -9.74 0.91
C LEU A 848 -20.39 -8.48 1.67
N TYR A 849 -19.47 -7.57 1.96
CA TYR A 849 -19.76 -6.28 2.58
C TYR A 849 -20.83 -5.51 1.78
N SER A 850 -20.67 -5.41 0.46
CA SER A 850 -21.62 -4.71 -0.42
C SER A 850 -22.97 -5.40 -0.49
N ALA A 851 -22.99 -6.74 -0.51
CA ALA A 851 -24.22 -7.53 -0.56
C ALA A 851 -25.02 -7.41 0.74
N ILE A 852 -24.36 -7.42 1.90
CA ILE A 852 -25.01 -7.14 3.19
C ILE A 852 -25.53 -5.70 3.21
N ALA A 853 -24.72 -4.73 2.77
CA ALA A 853 -25.12 -3.33 2.77
C ALA A 853 -26.32 -3.03 1.87
N ALA A 854 -26.52 -3.79 0.79
CA ALA A 854 -27.69 -3.68 -0.07
C ALA A 854 -29.00 -4.16 0.59
N ILE A 855 -28.90 -5.01 1.61
CA ILE A 855 -30.05 -5.51 2.39
C ILE A 855 -30.29 -4.61 3.61
N ASP A 856 -29.22 -4.39 4.39
CA ASP A 856 -29.25 -3.54 5.58
C ASP A 856 -27.87 -2.88 5.80
N PRO A 857 -27.68 -1.62 5.35
CA PRO A 857 -26.41 -0.92 5.46
C PRO A 857 -25.99 -0.68 6.92
N SER A 858 -26.92 -0.69 7.87
CA SER A 858 -26.62 -0.52 9.30
C SER A 858 -25.83 -1.68 9.89
N LYS A 859 -25.83 -2.86 9.25
CA LYS A 859 -25.13 -4.05 9.74
C LYS A 859 -23.64 -4.04 9.51
N VAL A 860 -23.17 -3.28 8.52
CA VAL A 860 -21.75 -3.21 8.15
C VAL A 860 -21.17 -1.80 8.29
N SER A 861 -21.91 -0.90 8.96
CA SER A 861 -21.53 0.51 9.12
C SER A 861 -21.20 1.18 7.79
N LYS A 862 -21.92 0.83 6.70
CA LYS A 862 -21.69 1.45 5.39
C LYS A 862 -22.00 2.95 5.48
N PRO A 863 -21.03 3.84 5.24
CA PRO A 863 -21.30 5.25 5.23
C PRO A 863 -22.31 5.60 4.14
N ASN A 864 -23.24 6.50 4.43
CA ASN A 864 -24.12 7.06 3.37
C ASN A 864 -23.38 8.14 2.56
N ALA A 865 -22.19 7.80 2.07
CA ALA A 865 -21.38 8.62 1.18
C ALA A 865 -21.88 8.44 -0.26
N ARG A 866 -21.93 9.52 -1.05
CA ARG A 866 -22.38 9.45 -2.45
C ARG A 866 -21.39 10.11 -3.41
N MET A 867 -20.82 9.33 -4.33
CA MET A 867 -19.92 9.81 -5.39
C MET A 867 -20.73 10.35 -6.59
N CYS A 868 -21.59 11.36 -6.37
CA CYS A 868 -22.47 11.88 -7.41
C CYS A 868 -22.67 13.40 -7.34
N SER A 869 -23.28 13.96 -8.39
CA SER A 869 -23.68 15.37 -8.40
C SER A 869 -24.87 15.63 -7.49
N ASP A 870 -25.10 16.90 -7.10
CA ASP A 870 -26.30 17.28 -6.33
C ASP A 870 -27.60 16.84 -7.00
N ALA A 871 -27.71 17.10 -8.30
CA ALA A 871 -28.89 16.73 -9.08
C ALA A 871 -29.10 15.20 -9.14
N ASP A 872 -28.04 14.41 -9.16
CA ASP A 872 -28.17 12.95 -9.15
C ASP A 872 -28.47 12.41 -7.74
N SER A 873 -27.94 13.04 -6.70
CA SER A 873 -28.30 12.71 -5.31
C SER A 873 -29.79 12.96 -5.05
N GLU A 874 -30.35 14.07 -5.55
CA GLU A 874 -31.79 14.36 -5.43
C GLU A 874 -32.66 13.28 -6.09
N LYS A 875 -32.23 12.72 -7.23
CA LYS A 875 -32.93 11.57 -7.85
C LYS A 875 -32.90 10.34 -6.95
N VAL A 876 -31.75 10.04 -6.33
CA VAL A 876 -31.64 8.91 -5.39
C VAL A 876 -32.53 9.13 -4.18
N ASP A 877 -32.56 10.35 -3.61
CA ASP A 877 -33.42 10.70 -2.48
C ASP A 877 -34.91 10.57 -2.82
N ALA A 878 -35.32 11.01 -4.02
CA ALA A 878 -36.69 10.84 -4.48
C ALA A 878 -37.09 9.35 -4.58
N VAL A 879 -36.19 8.49 -5.05
CA VAL A 879 -36.43 7.03 -5.10
C VAL A 879 -36.54 6.46 -3.68
N ILE A 880 -35.64 6.85 -2.77
CA ILE A 880 -35.69 6.42 -1.36
C ILE A 880 -37.03 6.83 -0.73
N GLU A 881 -37.50 8.05 -0.98
CA GLU A 881 -38.77 8.55 -0.47
C GLU A 881 -39.97 7.76 -1.01
N LEU A 882 -40.01 7.49 -2.32
CA LEU A 882 -41.04 6.65 -2.93
C LEU A 882 -41.09 5.25 -2.31
N ILE A 883 -39.93 4.62 -2.10
CA ILE A 883 -39.84 3.29 -1.46
C ILE A 883 -40.26 3.34 0.02
N ASN A 884 -39.91 4.39 0.74
CA ASN A 884 -40.33 4.57 2.14
C ASN A 884 -41.85 4.67 2.27
N ASN A 885 -42.52 5.29 1.29
CA ASN A 885 -43.96 5.47 1.24
C ASN A 885 -44.74 4.19 0.86
N LEU A 886 -44.06 3.10 0.48
CA LEU A 886 -44.71 1.80 0.28
C LEU A 886 -45.31 1.28 1.59
N LYS A 887 -46.44 0.57 1.48
CA LYS A 887 -47.18 0.03 2.63
C LYS A 887 -46.34 -1.03 3.35
N GLU A 888 -46.60 -1.19 4.64
CA GLU A 888 -46.02 -2.26 5.46
C GLU A 888 -46.84 -3.56 5.35
N GLU A 889 -48.15 -3.45 5.14
CA GLU A 889 -49.08 -4.57 5.02
C GLU A 889 -49.90 -4.47 3.73
N TYR A 890 -50.09 -5.61 3.06
CA TYR A 890 -50.82 -5.72 1.80
C TYR A 890 -51.89 -6.81 1.88
N THR A 891 -52.97 -6.59 1.15
CA THR A 891 -54.14 -7.46 1.05
C THR A 891 -54.38 -7.85 -0.43
N LEU A 892 -55.27 -8.80 -0.68
CA LEU A 892 -55.63 -9.19 -2.06
C LEU A 892 -56.21 -8.03 -2.89
N GLU A 893 -56.82 -7.02 -2.27
CA GLU A 893 -57.35 -5.84 -2.97
C GLU A 893 -56.24 -4.96 -3.56
N ASP A 894 -55.06 -4.99 -2.95
CA ASP A 894 -53.90 -4.19 -3.39
C ASP A 894 -53.32 -4.68 -4.73
N LEU A 895 -53.62 -5.92 -5.16
CA LEU A 895 -53.23 -6.43 -6.48
C LEU A 895 -53.73 -5.56 -7.64
N GLN A 896 -54.85 -4.86 -7.45
CA GLN A 896 -55.44 -3.97 -8.46
C GLN A 896 -54.95 -2.52 -8.35
N ASN A 897 -54.22 -2.17 -7.27
CA ASN A 897 -53.81 -0.80 -6.95
C ASN A 897 -52.29 -0.72 -6.73
N LYS A 898 -51.50 -1.13 -7.73
CA LYS A 898 -50.02 -1.18 -7.66
C LYS A 898 -49.31 0.13 -7.97
N GLU A 899 -50.04 1.22 -8.23
CA GLU A 899 -49.50 2.49 -8.73
C GLU A 899 -48.26 2.99 -7.96
N ALA A 900 -48.31 3.02 -6.62
CA ALA A 900 -47.19 3.48 -5.81
C ALA A 900 -45.94 2.57 -5.89
N TYR A 901 -46.15 1.26 -6.04
CA TYR A 901 -45.05 0.31 -6.25
C TYR A 901 -44.47 0.44 -7.67
N ASP A 902 -45.33 0.55 -8.68
CA ASP A 902 -44.91 0.71 -10.07
C ASP A 902 -44.14 2.03 -10.25
N GLU A 903 -44.59 3.12 -9.62
CA GLU A 903 -43.90 4.41 -9.60
C GLU A 903 -42.51 4.31 -8.93
N ALA A 904 -42.44 3.68 -7.75
CA ALA A 904 -41.16 3.48 -7.06
C ALA A 904 -40.18 2.62 -7.88
N LEU A 905 -40.69 1.56 -8.53
CA LEU A 905 -39.91 0.68 -9.40
C LEU A 905 -39.44 1.38 -10.67
N GLU A 906 -40.29 2.17 -11.33
CA GLU A 906 -39.94 2.96 -12.49
C GLU A 906 -38.89 4.02 -12.15
N ALA A 907 -39.07 4.75 -11.05
CA ALA A 907 -38.12 5.73 -10.56
C ALA A 907 -36.75 5.08 -10.24
N TYR A 908 -36.74 3.94 -9.53
CA TYR A 908 -35.50 3.19 -9.29
C TYR A 908 -34.83 2.72 -10.59
N ASN A 909 -35.60 2.23 -11.55
CA ASN A 909 -35.08 1.76 -12.83
C ASN A 909 -34.54 2.90 -13.70
N SER A 910 -35.08 4.11 -13.56
CA SER A 910 -34.66 5.31 -14.27
C SER A 910 -33.30 5.88 -13.83
N LEU A 911 -32.73 5.40 -12.71
CA LEU A 911 -31.38 5.77 -12.29
C LEU A 911 -30.36 5.24 -13.32
N ASP A 912 -29.79 6.15 -14.12
CA ASP A 912 -28.95 5.85 -15.28
C ASP A 912 -27.68 5.05 -14.98
N LYS A 913 -27.10 5.22 -13.78
CA LYS A 913 -25.85 4.59 -13.37
C LYS A 913 -26.08 3.51 -12.31
N ILE A 914 -25.38 2.38 -12.43
CA ILE A 914 -25.53 1.23 -11.54
C ILE A 914 -25.22 1.62 -10.08
N TYR A 915 -24.18 2.42 -9.85
CA TYR A 915 -23.82 2.82 -8.49
C TYR A 915 -24.77 3.88 -7.88
N TYR A 916 -25.58 4.58 -8.69
CA TYR A 916 -26.68 5.39 -8.14
C TYR A 916 -27.74 4.49 -7.52
N LYS A 917 -28.00 3.33 -8.13
CA LYS A 917 -28.92 2.32 -7.58
C LYS A 917 -28.39 1.73 -6.26
N SER A 918 -27.07 1.61 -6.08
CA SER A 918 -26.49 1.18 -4.80
C SER A 918 -26.60 2.20 -3.68
N TYR A 919 -26.87 3.47 -3.98
CA TYR A 919 -27.16 4.51 -2.97
C TYR A 919 -28.62 4.51 -2.49
N VAL A 920 -29.50 3.72 -3.10
CA VAL A 920 -30.88 3.53 -2.63
C VAL A 920 -30.87 2.55 -1.45
N THR A 921 -30.66 3.10 -0.25
CA THR A 921 -30.38 2.34 0.98
C THR A 921 -31.54 1.48 1.48
N ASN A 922 -32.76 1.72 1.01
CA ASN A 922 -33.98 0.99 1.38
C ASN A 922 -34.51 0.10 0.24
N ILE A 923 -33.71 -0.20 -0.78
CA ILE A 923 -34.11 -0.99 -1.95
C ILE A 923 -34.72 -2.35 -1.60
N GLU A 924 -34.27 -2.94 -0.49
CA GLU A 924 -34.77 -4.22 0.00
C GLU A 924 -36.28 -4.18 0.35
N LYS A 925 -36.81 -3.01 0.76
CA LYS A 925 -38.25 -2.84 0.96
C LYS A 925 -39.01 -2.97 -0.37
N LEU A 926 -38.50 -2.40 -1.45
CA LEU A 926 -39.09 -2.53 -2.79
C LEU A 926 -39.08 -3.99 -3.27
N TYR A 927 -37.98 -4.72 -3.06
CA TYR A 927 -37.91 -6.14 -3.43
C TYR A 927 -38.86 -7.01 -2.60
N LYS A 928 -38.98 -6.77 -1.28
CA LYS A 928 -39.98 -7.45 -0.45
C LYS A 928 -41.40 -7.16 -0.89
N THR A 929 -41.71 -5.92 -1.27
CA THR A 929 -43.01 -5.59 -1.85
C THR A 929 -43.27 -6.34 -3.16
N ALA A 930 -42.25 -6.53 -4.01
CA ALA A 930 -42.35 -7.34 -5.22
C ALA A 930 -42.72 -8.80 -4.90
N ASP A 931 -42.00 -9.42 -3.95
CA ASP A 931 -42.28 -10.80 -3.49
C ASP A 931 -43.70 -10.93 -2.93
N ILE A 932 -44.15 -9.95 -2.13
CA ILE A 932 -45.53 -9.92 -1.60
C ILE A 932 -46.55 -9.87 -2.74
N TYR A 933 -46.31 -9.11 -3.81
CA TYR A 933 -47.24 -9.08 -4.94
C TYR A 933 -47.30 -10.40 -5.72
N GLU A 934 -46.19 -11.14 -5.81
CA GLU A 934 -46.20 -12.50 -6.38
C GLU A 934 -46.98 -13.48 -5.49
N ASP A 935 -46.77 -13.40 -4.17
CA ASP A 935 -47.47 -14.22 -3.18
C ASP A 935 -48.97 -13.93 -3.17
N LEU A 936 -49.36 -12.66 -3.25
CA LEU A 936 -50.75 -12.24 -3.39
C LEU A 936 -51.37 -12.76 -4.68
N ALA A 937 -50.65 -12.70 -5.82
CA ALA A 937 -51.16 -13.23 -7.09
C ALA A 937 -51.45 -14.73 -6.99
N THR A 938 -50.54 -15.49 -6.36
CA THR A 938 -50.71 -16.92 -6.09
C THR A 938 -51.92 -17.19 -5.18
N ALA A 939 -52.06 -16.45 -4.09
CA ALA A 939 -53.22 -16.56 -3.20
C ALA A 939 -54.53 -16.16 -3.88
N LYS A 940 -54.50 -15.18 -4.80
CA LYS A 940 -55.65 -14.73 -5.57
C LYS A 940 -56.18 -15.82 -6.50
N GLU A 941 -55.29 -16.55 -7.18
CA GLU A 941 -55.69 -17.68 -8.03
C GLU A 941 -56.49 -18.72 -7.24
N VAL A 942 -56.01 -19.10 -6.05
CA VAL A 942 -56.72 -20.05 -5.18
C VAL A 942 -58.02 -19.45 -4.64
N SER A 943 -58.02 -18.17 -4.26
CA SER A 943 -59.22 -17.46 -3.85
C SER A 943 -60.28 -17.45 -4.95
N ASP A 944 -59.88 -17.29 -6.21
CA ASP A 944 -60.78 -17.34 -7.37
C ASP A 944 -61.31 -18.74 -7.61
N MET A 945 -60.45 -19.77 -7.51
CA MET A 945 -60.90 -21.17 -7.59
C MET A 945 -61.96 -21.51 -6.51
N ILE A 946 -61.78 -21.02 -5.28
CA ILE A 946 -62.79 -21.17 -4.20
C ILE A 946 -64.08 -20.41 -4.57
N ASN A 947 -63.95 -19.19 -5.07
CA ASN A 947 -65.09 -18.36 -5.43
C ASN A 947 -65.88 -18.91 -6.63
N GLU A 948 -65.21 -19.62 -7.56
CA GLU A 948 -65.83 -20.33 -8.68
C GLU A 948 -66.61 -21.59 -8.27
N LEU A 949 -66.41 -22.11 -7.05
CA LEU A 949 -67.27 -23.19 -6.54
C LEU A 949 -68.74 -22.75 -6.53
N PRO A 950 -69.68 -23.62 -6.92
CA PRO A 950 -71.09 -23.28 -7.02
C PRO A 950 -71.69 -22.95 -5.64
N GLU A 951 -72.70 -22.06 -5.60
CA GLU A 951 -73.40 -21.72 -4.36
C GLU A 951 -74.03 -22.93 -3.66
N LYS A 952 -74.44 -23.95 -4.44
CA LYS A 952 -74.93 -25.23 -3.93
C LYS A 952 -73.96 -26.34 -4.30
N VAL A 953 -73.08 -26.67 -3.36
CA VAL A 953 -72.14 -27.79 -3.48
C VAL A 953 -72.88 -29.12 -3.33
N SER A 954 -72.55 -30.09 -4.19
CA SER A 954 -73.07 -31.46 -4.14
C SER A 954 -71.99 -32.45 -4.57
N LEU A 955 -72.29 -33.75 -4.54
CA LEU A 955 -71.33 -34.80 -4.92
C LEU A 955 -70.83 -34.68 -6.38
N GLU A 956 -71.59 -34.02 -7.28
CA GLU A 956 -71.16 -33.72 -8.65
C GLU A 956 -69.97 -32.75 -8.71
N ASN A 957 -69.75 -31.97 -7.64
CA ASN A 957 -68.68 -30.98 -7.54
C ASN A 957 -67.42 -31.52 -6.84
N LYS A 958 -67.38 -32.81 -6.53
CA LYS A 958 -66.30 -33.46 -5.77
C LYS A 958 -64.91 -33.14 -6.34
N GLU A 959 -64.71 -33.33 -7.64
CA GLU A 959 -63.41 -33.12 -8.29
C GLU A 959 -62.97 -31.65 -8.21
N ALA A 960 -63.89 -30.71 -8.37
CA ALA A 960 -63.60 -29.27 -8.22
C ALA A 960 -63.18 -28.93 -6.78
N VAL A 961 -63.87 -29.46 -5.78
CA VAL A 961 -63.53 -29.24 -4.36
C VAL A 961 -62.20 -29.90 -3.99
N GLU A 962 -61.90 -31.10 -4.50
CA GLU A 962 -60.60 -31.77 -4.30
C GLU A 962 -59.44 -30.99 -4.96
N ASN A 963 -59.66 -30.40 -6.14
CA ASN A 963 -58.67 -29.55 -6.80
C ASN A 963 -58.41 -28.26 -6.02
N VAL A 964 -59.47 -27.61 -5.53
CA VAL A 964 -59.37 -26.43 -4.64
C VAL A 964 -58.65 -26.80 -3.35
N GLN A 965 -58.96 -27.95 -2.75
CA GLN A 965 -58.30 -28.42 -1.54
C GLN A 965 -56.79 -28.56 -1.75
N LYS A 966 -56.39 -29.21 -2.85
CA LYS A 966 -54.98 -29.38 -3.18
C LYS A 966 -54.28 -28.03 -3.36
N ALA A 967 -54.88 -27.11 -4.12
CA ALA A 967 -54.31 -25.78 -4.34
C ALA A 967 -54.22 -24.95 -3.05
N TYR A 968 -55.23 -25.04 -2.16
CA TYR A 968 -55.21 -24.38 -0.85
C TYR A 968 -54.18 -24.97 0.10
N GLU A 969 -54.00 -26.30 0.12
CA GLU A 969 -52.95 -26.95 0.90
C GLU A 969 -51.54 -26.56 0.41
N GLU A 970 -51.36 -26.39 -0.91
CA GLU A 970 -50.11 -25.92 -1.53
C GLU A 970 -49.76 -24.46 -1.17
N LEU A 971 -50.73 -23.62 -0.77
CA LEU A 971 -50.44 -22.25 -0.31
C LEU A 971 -49.60 -22.19 0.97
N GLY A 972 -49.67 -23.19 1.84
CA GLY A 972 -48.98 -23.17 3.13
C GLY A 972 -49.31 -21.90 3.95
N GLU A 973 -48.29 -21.08 4.24
CA GLU A 973 -48.46 -19.82 5.00
C GLU A 973 -49.16 -18.70 4.21
N LEU A 974 -49.24 -18.80 2.88
CA LEU A 974 -49.93 -17.81 2.05
C LEU A 974 -51.45 -17.85 2.23
N ASN A 975 -51.98 -18.87 2.91
CA ASN A 975 -53.40 -18.97 3.25
C ASN A 975 -53.91 -17.77 4.08
N LYS A 976 -53.01 -17.03 4.76
CA LYS A 976 -53.33 -15.81 5.53
C LYS A 976 -53.95 -14.71 4.67
N TYR A 977 -53.73 -14.72 3.36
CA TYR A 977 -54.29 -13.74 2.44
C TYR A 977 -55.72 -14.06 1.99
N ILE A 978 -56.20 -15.29 2.22
CA ILE A 978 -57.56 -15.68 1.88
C ILE A 978 -58.54 -15.06 2.88
N SER A 979 -59.55 -14.36 2.38
CA SER A 979 -60.53 -13.69 3.24
C SER A 979 -61.36 -14.68 4.06
N GLY A 980 -61.85 -14.24 5.23
CA GLY A 980 -62.68 -15.07 6.11
C GLY A 980 -63.91 -15.67 5.41
N ASP A 981 -64.61 -14.86 4.61
CA ASP A 981 -65.80 -15.30 3.86
C ASP A 981 -65.45 -16.36 2.79
N THR A 982 -64.32 -16.19 2.10
CA THR A 982 -63.83 -17.16 1.11
C THR A 982 -63.43 -18.47 1.79
N LEU A 983 -62.73 -18.37 2.92
CA LEU A 983 -62.32 -19.51 3.72
C LEU A 983 -63.52 -20.28 4.28
N GLU A 984 -64.56 -19.56 4.73
CA GLU A 984 -65.82 -20.17 5.16
C GLU A 984 -66.50 -20.92 4.01
N LYS A 985 -66.56 -20.32 2.81
CA LYS A 985 -67.09 -20.99 1.60
C LYS A 985 -66.33 -22.28 1.29
N TYR A 986 -64.99 -22.25 1.34
CA TYR A 986 -64.15 -23.42 1.15
C TYR A 986 -64.40 -24.52 2.19
N ASN A 987 -64.39 -24.17 3.48
CA ASN A 987 -64.63 -25.12 4.57
C ASN A 987 -66.04 -25.74 4.49
N ASN A 988 -67.05 -24.95 4.14
CA ASN A 988 -68.40 -25.44 3.90
C ASN A 988 -68.45 -26.42 2.72
N ALA A 989 -67.77 -26.13 1.61
CA ALA A 989 -67.69 -27.04 0.46
C ALA A 989 -67.04 -28.39 0.83
N LEU A 990 -65.93 -28.36 1.58
CA LEU A 990 -65.27 -29.57 2.10
C LEU A 990 -66.20 -30.39 3.00
N MET A 991 -66.86 -29.75 3.96
CA MET A 991 -67.82 -30.39 4.86
C MET A 991 -68.95 -31.07 4.08
N ILE A 992 -69.52 -30.40 3.07
CA ILE A 992 -70.60 -30.94 2.25
C ILE A 992 -70.14 -32.18 1.49
N ILE A 993 -68.99 -32.13 0.80
CA ILE A 993 -68.46 -33.29 0.06
C ILE A 993 -68.13 -34.45 0.99
N LYS A 994 -67.47 -34.18 2.11
CA LYS A 994 -67.08 -35.20 3.11
C LYS A 994 -68.29 -35.92 3.68
N THR A 995 -69.32 -35.16 4.09
CA THR A 995 -70.56 -35.73 4.64
C THR A 995 -71.39 -36.46 3.57
N ALA A 996 -71.43 -35.95 2.33
CA ALA A 996 -72.09 -36.62 1.21
C ALA A 996 -71.45 -37.98 0.87
N LEU A 997 -70.11 -38.04 0.81
CA LEU A 997 -69.37 -39.29 0.58
C LEU A 997 -69.61 -40.31 1.70
N LEU A 998 -69.65 -39.84 2.95
CA LEU A 998 -69.92 -40.71 4.09
C LEU A 998 -71.36 -41.25 4.05
N ALA A 999 -72.33 -40.41 3.72
CA ALA A 999 -73.72 -40.83 3.50
C ALA A 999 -73.83 -41.86 2.37
N GLU A 1000 -73.10 -41.70 1.27
CA GLU A 1000 -73.06 -42.68 0.17
C GLU A 1000 -72.50 -44.05 0.65
N LYS A 1001 -71.42 -44.04 1.45
CA LYS A 1001 -70.87 -45.28 2.05
C LYS A 1001 -71.88 -45.96 2.97
N ILE A 1002 -72.59 -45.18 3.81
CA ILE A 1002 -73.62 -45.70 4.71
C ILE A 1002 -74.80 -46.29 3.91
N GLY A 1003 -75.21 -45.63 2.82
CA GLY A 1003 -76.25 -46.10 1.92
C GLY A 1003 -75.99 -47.50 1.34
N LYS A 1004 -74.71 -47.87 1.17
CA LYS A 1004 -74.26 -49.20 0.68
C LYS A 1004 -74.39 -50.32 1.72
N LEU A 1005 -74.68 -50.02 2.99
CA LEU A 1005 -74.94 -51.06 3.99
C LEU A 1005 -76.18 -51.89 3.63
N PRO A 1006 -76.22 -53.18 3.98
CA PRO A 1006 -77.44 -53.97 3.88
C PRO A 1006 -78.57 -53.39 4.76
N GLU A 1007 -79.82 -53.65 4.39
CA GLU A 1007 -80.97 -53.35 5.25
C GLU A 1007 -80.90 -54.14 6.57
N ALA A 1008 -81.46 -53.59 7.65
CA ALA A 1008 -81.28 -54.08 9.02
C ALA A 1008 -81.71 -55.54 9.24
N ASP A 1009 -82.66 -56.04 8.45
CA ASP A 1009 -83.14 -57.43 8.47
C ASP A 1009 -82.18 -58.41 7.77
N LYS A 1010 -81.26 -57.90 6.94
CA LYS A 1010 -80.25 -58.66 6.18
C LYS A 1010 -78.84 -58.53 6.75
N ILE A 1011 -78.63 -57.65 7.73
CA ILE A 1011 -77.35 -57.50 8.43
C ILE A 1011 -76.93 -58.82 9.07
N THR A 1012 -75.64 -59.16 8.91
CA THR A 1012 -75.01 -60.35 9.49
C THR A 1012 -73.79 -59.96 10.33
N LEU A 1013 -73.23 -60.90 11.10
CA LEU A 1013 -72.00 -60.63 11.86
C LEU A 1013 -70.78 -60.34 10.98
N ASN A 1014 -70.81 -60.66 9.68
CA ASN A 1014 -69.73 -60.31 8.75
C ASN A 1014 -69.72 -58.81 8.39
N ASP A 1015 -70.85 -58.12 8.53
CA ASP A 1015 -70.99 -56.69 8.23
C ASP A 1015 -70.52 -55.79 9.39
N LYS A 1016 -70.21 -56.41 10.54
CA LYS A 1016 -69.81 -55.75 11.78
C LYS A 1016 -68.66 -54.76 11.57
N GLU A 1017 -67.61 -55.19 10.87
CA GLU A 1017 -66.41 -54.38 10.68
C GLU A 1017 -66.70 -53.12 9.86
N ALA A 1018 -67.53 -53.25 8.82
CA ALA A 1018 -67.94 -52.11 7.99
C ALA A 1018 -68.77 -51.09 8.80
N VAL A 1019 -69.72 -51.57 9.62
CA VAL A 1019 -70.55 -50.71 10.50
C VAL A 1019 -69.67 -50.03 11.57
N GLU A 1020 -68.77 -50.76 12.22
CA GLU A 1020 -67.87 -50.20 13.24
C GLU A 1020 -66.90 -49.17 12.64
N ASN A 1021 -66.43 -49.37 11.41
CA ASN A 1021 -65.56 -48.41 10.72
C ASN A 1021 -66.31 -47.13 10.34
N LEU A 1022 -67.56 -47.23 9.85
CA LEU A 1022 -68.38 -46.05 9.56
C LEU A 1022 -68.73 -45.26 10.83
N ILE A 1023 -69.00 -45.94 11.95
CA ILE A 1023 -69.21 -45.27 13.24
C ILE A 1023 -67.94 -44.53 13.68
N LYS A 1024 -66.75 -45.10 13.47
CA LYS A 1024 -65.48 -44.39 13.74
C LYS A 1024 -65.30 -43.18 12.84
N GLU A 1025 -65.58 -43.30 11.53
CA GLU A 1025 -65.53 -42.18 10.59
C GLU A 1025 -66.50 -41.05 11.01
N ILE A 1026 -67.72 -41.37 11.44
CA ILE A 1026 -68.69 -40.39 11.97
C ILE A 1026 -68.20 -39.74 13.28
N ASN A 1027 -67.69 -40.54 14.22
CA ASN A 1027 -67.20 -40.02 15.51
C ASN A 1027 -65.93 -39.17 15.37
N ALA A 1028 -65.27 -39.22 14.21
CA ALA A 1028 -64.13 -38.38 13.87
C ALA A 1028 -64.53 -37.07 13.16
N LEU A 1029 -65.81 -36.87 12.85
CA LEU A 1029 -66.31 -35.61 12.29
C LEU A 1029 -66.27 -34.50 13.35
N SER A 1030 -66.08 -33.26 12.89
CA SER A 1030 -66.28 -32.08 13.74
C SER A 1030 -67.75 -31.94 14.17
N GLU A 1031 -68.01 -31.09 15.17
CA GLU A 1031 -69.39 -30.85 15.64
C GLU A 1031 -70.30 -30.35 14.49
N ASP A 1032 -69.80 -29.43 13.67
CA ASP A 1032 -70.54 -28.87 12.52
C ASP A 1032 -70.74 -29.89 11.40
N GLU A 1033 -69.71 -30.67 11.06
CA GLU A 1033 -69.81 -31.76 10.07
C GLU A 1033 -70.83 -32.82 10.50
N LEU A 1034 -70.83 -33.18 11.79
CA LEU A 1034 -71.75 -34.14 12.36
C LEU A 1034 -73.19 -33.60 12.38
N ALA A 1035 -73.37 -32.33 12.74
CA ALA A 1035 -74.67 -31.66 12.70
C ALA A 1035 -75.22 -31.62 11.27
N TYR A 1036 -74.39 -31.21 10.31
CA TYR A 1036 -74.75 -31.16 8.90
C TYR A 1036 -75.16 -32.54 8.35
N LEU A 1037 -74.37 -33.58 8.66
CA LEU A 1037 -74.68 -34.96 8.25
C LEU A 1037 -76.02 -35.44 8.82
N LYS A 1038 -76.30 -35.15 10.10
CA LYS A 1038 -77.55 -35.56 10.77
C LYS A 1038 -78.78 -34.82 10.25
N GLU A 1039 -78.63 -33.56 9.89
CA GLU A 1039 -79.73 -32.75 9.37
C GLU A 1039 -80.06 -33.08 7.90
N ASN A 1040 -79.02 -33.30 7.08
CA ASN A 1040 -79.18 -33.44 5.63
C ASN A 1040 -79.24 -34.89 5.13
N TYR A 1041 -78.75 -35.87 5.92
CA TYR A 1041 -78.70 -37.29 5.55
C TYR A 1041 -79.33 -38.20 6.62
N THR A 1042 -80.45 -37.78 7.20
CA THR A 1042 -81.18 -38.46 8.29
C THR A 1042 -81.47 -39.94 8.01
N ASP A 1043 -81.86 -40.27 6.78
CA ASP A 1043 -82.15 -41.67 6.39
C ASP A 1043 -80.90 -42.54 6.43
N SER A 1044 -79.74 -42.00 6.05
CA SER A 1044 -78.47 -42.71 6.13
C SER A 1044 -78.07 -42.94 7.59
N ILE A 1045 -78.16 -41.91 8.44
CA ILE A 1045 -77.88 -42.04 9.87
C ILE A 1045 -78.76 -43.10 10.52
N LYS A 1046 -80.07 -43.05 10.27
CA LYS A 1046 -81.01 -44.05 10.80
C LYS A 1046 -80.64 -45.46 10.32
N LYS A 1047 -80.25 -45.62 9.06
CA LYS A 1047 -79.80 -46.91 8.51
C LYS A 1047 -78.55 -47.45 9.23
N LEU A 1048 -77.61 -46.58 9.60
CA LEU A 1048 -76.44 -46.98 10.39
C LEU A 1048 -76.82 -47.37 11.83
N GLU A 1049 -77.70 -46.61 12.48
CA GLU A 1049 -78.20 -46.91 13.84
C GLU A 1049 -78.95 -48.26 13.87
N ASP A 1050 -79.80 -48.51 12.87
CA ASP A 1050 -80.52 -49.76 12.72
C ASP A 1050 -79.55 -50.94 12.46
N ALA A 1051 -78.50 -50.72 11.68
CA ALA A 1051 -77.44 -51.72 11.44
C ALA A 1051 -76.64 -52.02 12.72
N GLU A 1052 -76.28 -51.01 13.51
CA GLU A 1052 -75.61 -51.18 14.81
C GLU A 1052 -76.48 -52.00 15.79
N ALA A 1053 -77.77 -51.65 15.87
CA ALA A 1053 -78.73 -52.37 16.71
C ALA A 1053 -78.91 -53.84 16.29
N ALA A 1054 -78.93 -54.10 14.97
CA ALA A 1054 -79.00 -55.46 14.43
C ALA A 1054 -77.75 -56.29 14.77
N ILE A 1055 -76.54 -55.73 14.60
CA ILE A 1055 -75.27 -56.37 14.99
C ILE A 1055 -75.28 -56.72 16.49
N LYS A 1056 -75.69 -55.78 17.35
CA LYS A 1056 -75.75 -56.01 18.81
C LYS A 1056 -76.69 -57.17 19.17
N LYS A 1057 -77.86 -57.25 18.54
CA LYS A 1057 -78.84 -58.33 18.77
C LYS A 1057 -78.31 -59.71 18.32
N LEU A 1058 -77.59 -59.76 17.19
CA LEU A 1058 -76.97 -60.99 16.70
C LEU A 1058 -75.85 -61.49 17.63
N GLN A 1059 -75.04 -60.58 18.17
CA GLN A 1059 -73.98 -60.90 19.14
C GLN A 1059 -74.55 -61.42 20.48
N GLU A 1060 -75.67 -60.87 20.95
CA GLU A 1060 -76.33 -61.32 22.17
C GLU A 1060 -76.90 -62.75 22.03
N ALA A 1061 -77.43 -63.10 20.85
CA ALA A 1061 -77.96 -64.43 20.57
C ALA A 1061 -76.87 -65.52 20.53
N GLU A 1062 -75.70 -65.22 19.96
CA GLU A 1062 -74.56 -66.15 19.87
C GLU A 1062 -74.04 -66.58 21.27
N ASN A 1063 -74.11 -65.67 22.24
CA ASN A 1063 -73.50 -65.84 23.56
C ASN A 1063 -74.37 -66.56 24.63
N ALA A 1064 -75.57 -67.03 24.29
CA ALA A 1064 -76.46 -67.69 25.24
C ALA A 1064 -75.96 -69.07 25.75
N VAL A 1065 -76.19 -69.38 27.04
CA VAL A 1065 -75.88 -70.67 27.73
C VAL A 1065 -77.11 -71.17 28.50
N LYS A 1066 -77.44 -72.46 28.42
CA LYS A 1066 -78.64 -73.08 29.02
C LYS A 1066 -78.29 -74.11 30.11
N LYS A 1067 -79.23 -74.34 31.04
CA LYS A 1067 -79.10 -75.39 32.06
C LYS A 1067 -79.14 -76.76 31.38
N GLY A 1068 -78.21 -77.65 31.73
CA GLY A 1068 -78.06 -78.99 31.15
C GLY A 1068 -76.96 -79.08 30.09
N ASP A 1069 -76.48 -77.94 29.57
CA ASP A 1069 -75.41 -77.88 28.58
C ASP A 1069 -74.17 -78.64 29.07
N LYS A 1070 -73.66 -79.51 28.20
CA LYS A 1070 -72.38 -80.21 28.42
C LYS A 1070 -71.30 -79.34 27.80
N ILE A 1071 -70.44 -78.79 28.65
CA ILE A 1071 -69.40 -77.86 28.23
C ILE A 1071 -68.03 -78.49 28.44
N LEU A 1072 -67.14 -78.26 27.49
CA LEU A 1072 -65.74 -78.66 27.53
C LEU A 1072 -64.90 -77.43 27.84
N VAL A 1073 -64.23 -77.43 29.00
CA VAL A 1073 -63.29 -76.36 29.38
C VAL A 1073 -61.92 -77.00 29.58
N GLY A 1074 -60.99 -76.67 28.68
CA GLY A 1074 -59.74 -77.42 28.54
C GLY A 1074 -60.02 -78.89 28.20
N SER A 1075 -59.43 -79.80 28.98
CA SER A 1075 -59.64 -81.25 28.82
C SER A 1075 -60.76 -81.81 29.72
N LEU A 1076 -61.45 -80.97 30.50
CA LEU A 1076 -62.43 -81.40 31.50
C LEU A 1076 -63.86 -81.09 31.02
N ARG A 1077 -64.75 -82.06 31.23
CA ARG A 1077 -66.17 -81.98 30.87
C ARG A 1077 -66.99 -81.61 32.09
N TYR A 1078 -67.85 -80.63 31.91
CA TYR A 1078 -68.78 -80.15 32.93
C TYR A 1078 -70.20 -80.17 32.38
N GLN A 1079 -71.17 -80.23 33.28
CA GLN A 1079 -72.56 -80.01 32.95
C GLN A 1079 -73.08 -78.80 33.72
N VAL A 1080 -73.70 -77.87 33.02
CA VAL A 1080 -74.31 -76.68 33.63
C VAL A 1080 -75.51 -77.10 34.48
N THR A 1081 -75.45 -76.78 35.76
CA THR A 1081 -76.50 -77.10 36.75
C THR A 1081 -77.37 -75.89 37.09
N ASN A 1082 -76.84 -74.67 36.95
CA ASN A 1082 -77.57 -73.42 37.11
C ASN A 1082 -76.97 -72.32 36.21
N VAL A 1083 -77.82 -71.52 35.58
CA VAL A 1083 -77.43 -70.39 34.72
C VAL A 1083 -77.78 -69.02 35.32
N SER A 1084 -78.20 -68.94 36.59
CA SER A 1084 -78.47 -67.68 37.28
C SER A 1084 -77.24 -66.77 37.29
N THR A 1085 -77.44 -65.47 37.03
CA THR A 1085 -76.37 -64.45 37.06
C THR A 1085 -75.68 -64.34 38.41
N LYS A 1086 -76.40 -64.63 39.52
CA LYS A 1086 -75.86 -64.58 40.89
C LYS A 1086 -75.28 -65.92 41.39
N ASN A 1087 -75.64 -67.05 40.77
CA ASN A 1087 -75.26 -68.38 41.25
C ASN A 1087 -75.16 -69.43 40.12
N ALA A 1088 -74.39 -69.11 39.09
CA ALA A 1088 -74.12 -70.05 38.01
C ALA A 1088 -73.24 -71.20 38.52
N THR A 1089 -73.69 -72.44 38.32
CA THR A 1089 -73.01 -73.64 38.83
C THR A 1089 -72.92 -74.70 37.74
N VAL A 1090 -71.89 -75.52 37.85
CA VAL A 1090 -71.68 -76.72 37.06
C VAL A 1090 -71.31 -77.88 37.96
N LYS A 1091 -71.52 -79.11 37.46
CA LYS A 1091 -70.92 -80.32 38.01
C LYS A 1091 -69.87 -80.87 37.07
N PHE A 1092 -68.77 -81.36 37.61
CA PHE A 1092 -67.75 -82.08 36.87
C PHE A 1092 -68.25 -83.47 36.50
N ILE A 1093 -68.28 -83.80 35.22
CA ILE A 1093 -68.83 -85.07 34.69
C ILE A 1093 -67.77 -86.00 34.08
N GLY A 1094 -66.50 -85.58 34.06
CA GLY A 1094 -65.38 -86.38 33.59
C GLY A 1094 -64.40 -85.56 32.76
N ALA A 1095 -63.49 -86.23 32.06
CA ALA A 1095 -62.57 -85.58 31.13
C ALA A 1095 -62.83 -86.00 29.68
N LYS A 1096 -62.20 -85.30 28.72
CA LYS A 1096 -62.25 -85.62 27.28
C LYS A 1096 -61.77 -87.04 26.99
N THR A 1097 -60.76 -87.50 27.75
CA THR A 1097 -60.12 -88.83 27.65
C THR A 1097 -59.88 -89.43 29.04
N THR A 1098 -59.88 -90.75 29.14
CA THR A 1098 -59.56 -91.51 30.38
C THR A 1098 -58.07 -91.69 30.61
N ALA A 1099 -57.22 -91.26 29.66
CA ALA A 1099 -55.77 -91.42 29.70
C ALA A 1099 -55.03 -90.42 30.60
N LEU A 1100 -55.74 -89.47 31.20
CA LEU A 1100 -55.13 -88.43 32.05
C LEU A 1100 -54.50 -89.04 33.30
N THR A 1101 -53.24 -88.68 33.55
CA THR A 1101 -52.52 -89.11 34.75
C THR A 1101 -52.77 -88.19 35.95
N ASN A 1102 -53.18 -86.95 35.74
CA ASN A 1102 -53.51 -86.01 36.81
C ASN A 1102 -54.75 -85.21 36.41
N ILE A 1103 -55.68 -85.01 37.34
CA ILE A 1103 -56.86 -84.18 37.12
C ILE A 1103 -56.92 -83.11 38.21
N THR A 1104 -57.08 -81.85 37.82
CA THR A 1104 -57.36 -80.75 38.74
C THR A 1104 -58.73 -80.20 38.44
N ILE A 1105 -59.68 -80.45 39.33
CA ILE A 1105 -61.03 -79.90 39.24
C ILE A 1105 -60.99 -78.51 39.89
N PRO A 1106 -61.10 -77.43 39.12
CA PRO A 1106 -60.97 -76.07 39.64
C PRO A 1106 -62.19 -75.70 40.49
N ALA A 1107 -62.08 -74.65 41.30
CA ALA A 1107 -63.21 -74.13 42.07
C ALA A 1107 -64.27 -73.48 41.15
N THR A 1108 -63.85 -72.88 40.03
CA THR A 1108 -64.69 -72.22 39.04
C THR A 1108 -64.18 -72.49 37.62
N ILE A 1109 -65.05 -72.35 36.62
CA ILE A 1109 -64.69 -72.33 35.19
C ILE A 1109 -65.34 -71.14 34.48
N LYS A 1110 -64.77 -70.68 33.38
CA LYS A 1110 -65.35 -69.65 32.50
C LYS A 1110 -65.78 -70.26 31.17
N TYR A 1111 -66.96 -69.89 30.67
CA TYR A 1111 -67.49 -70.33 29.38
C TYR A 1111 -68.49 -69.29 28.85
N LYS A 1112 -68.35 -68.85 27.58
CA LYS A 1112 -69.15 -67.78 26.95
C LYS A 1112 -69.34 -66.56 27.85
N ASN A 1113 -68.23 -65.95 28.28
CA ASN A 1113 -68.17 -64.79 29.19
C ASN A 1113 -68.89 -64.95 30.55
N LYS A 1114 -69.27 -66.18 30.94
CA LYS A 1114 -69.91 -66.49 32.21
C LYS A 1114 -69.03 -67.37 33.08
N THR A 1115 -69.00 -67.08 34.39
CA THR A 1115 -68.24 -67.86 35.37
C THR A 1115 -69.17 -68.82 36.11
N PHE A 1116 -68.86 -70.12 36.10
CA PHE A 1116 -69.60 -71.17 36.80
C PHE A 1116 -68.80 -71.73 37.98
N LYS A 1117 -69.41 -71.89 39.15
CA LYS A 1117 -68.81 -72.60 40.29
C LYS A 1117 -68.91 -74.11 40.08
N VAL A 1118 -67.82 -74.85 40.28
CA VAL A 1118 -67.83 -76.31 40.23
C VAL A 1118 -68.23 -76.83 41.62
N THR A 1119 -69.48 -77.25 41.77
CA THR A 1119 -70.05 -77.55 43.09
C THR A 1119 -70.17 -79.03 43.38
N GLU A 1120 -70.01 -79.88 42.38
CA GLU A 1120 -70.22 -81.33 42.48
C GLU A 1120 -69.30 -82.08 41.51
N ILE A 1121 -68.84 -83.25 41.94
CA ILE A 1121 -68.24 -84.29 41.11
C ILE A 1121 -69.30 -85.35 40.90
N ALA A 1122 -69.74 -85.55 39.66
CA ALA A 1122 -70.85 -86.42 39.33
C ALA A 1122 -70.52 -87.91 39.54
N ASP A 1123 -71.58 -88.72 39.66
CA ASP A 1123 -71.49 -90.17 39.72
C ASP A 1123 -70.69 -90.75 38.55
N ALA A 1124 -69.81 -91.72 38.85
CA ALA A 1124 -68.96 -92.40 37.89
C ALA A 1124 -68.09 -91.49 36.97
N SER A 1125 -67.91 -90.20 37.31
CA SER A 1125 -67.23 -89.20 36.47
C SER A 1125 -65.81 -89.57 36.05
N CYS A 1126 -65.05 -90.26 36.91
CA CYS A 1126 -63.72 -90.78 36.62
C CYS A 1126 -63.65 -92.33 36.72
N LYS A 1127 -64.77 -93.03 36.55
CA LYS A 1127 -64.79 -94.50 36.61
C LYS A 1127 -63.83 -95.12 35.59
N ASN A 1128 -62.99 -96.06 36.04
CA ASN A 1128 -61.99 -96.77 35.23
C ASN A 1128 -60.87 -95.89 34.64
N TYR A 1129 -60.55 -94.74 35.26
CA TYR A 1129 -59.41 -93.92 34.84
C TYR A 1129 -58.11 -94.59 35.35
N GLY A 1130 -57.73 -95.70 34.72
CA GLY A 1130 -56.65 -96.58 35.18
C GLY A 1130 -55.27 -95.93 35.17
N LYS A 1131 -55.06 -94.85 34.40
CA LYS A 1131 -53.80 -94.08 34.37
C LYS A 1131 -53.75 -92.94 35.38
N LEU A 1132 -54.87 -92.58 36.00
CA LEU A 1132 -54.96 -91.45 36.92
C LEU A 1132 -54.15 -91.75 38.19
N LYS A 1133 -53.16 -90.91 38.45
CA LYS A 1133 -52.23 -90.97 39.59
C LYS A 1133 -52.58 -89.97 40.68
N SER A 1134 -53.03 -88.78 40.30
CA SER A 1134 -53.46 -87.76 41.27
C SER A 1134 -54.74 -87.05 40.86
N ILE A 1135 -55.51 -86.62 41.84
CA ILE A 1135 -56.62 -85.70 41.63
C ILE A 1135 -56.63 -84.58 42.68
N VAL A 1136 -56.87 -83.36 42.22
CA VAL A 1136 -57.10 -82.18 43.07
C VAL A 1136 -58.55 -81.74 42.93
N ILE A 1137 -59.24 -81.60 44.05
CA ILE A 1137 -60.66 -81.23 44.12
C ILE A 1137 -60.78 -79.80 44.63
N GLY A 1138 -61.35 -78.93 43.80
CA GLY A 1138 -61.50 -77.49 44.04
C GLY A 1138 -62.36 -77.15 45.26
N THR A 1139 -62.17 -75.92 45.75
CA THR A 1139 -62.70 -75.47 47.04
C THR A 1139 -64.24 -75.42 47.13
N ASN A 1140 -64.92 -75.24 45.99
CA ASN A 1140 -66.38 -75.11 45.92
C ASN A 1140 -67.14 -76.45 45.88
N VAL A 1141 -66.44 -77.58 45.77
CA VAL A 1141 -67.06 -78.89 45.66
C VAL A 1141 -67.69 -79.30 46.99
N THR A 1142 -68.99 -79.55 46.98
CA THR A 1142 -69.77 -79.96 48.16
C THR A 1142 -70.10 -81.44 48.18
N THR A 1143 -70.06 -82.09 47.01
CA THR A 1143 -70.44 -83.49 46.83
C THR A 1143 -69.48 -84.22 45.89
N ILE A 1144 -69.02 -85.40 46.31
CA ILE A 1144 -68.35 -86.40 45.47
C ILE A 1144 -69.33 -87.55 45.23
N GLY A 1145 -69.66 -87.83 43.98
CA GLY A 1145 -70.67 -88.81 43.58
C GLY A 1145 -70.33 -90.28 43.87
N LYS A 1146 -71.33 -91.14 43.71
CA LYS A 1146 -71.20 -92.60 43.81
C LYS A 1146 -70.21 -93.10 42.76
N ASN A 1147 -69.30 -93.99 43.15
CA ASN A 1147 -68.28 -94.57 42.25
C ASN A 1147 -67.42 -93.55 41.48
N ALA A 1148 -67.28 -92.30 41.95
CA ALA A 1148 -66.61 -91.23 41.23
C ALA A 1148 -65.18 -91.60 40.76
N PHE A 1149 -64.38 -92.28 41.60
CA PHE A 1149 -63.03 -92.76 41.29
C PHE A 1149 -62.92 -94.28 41.32
N TYR A 1150 -64.02 -94.97 40.99
CA TYR A 1150 -64.07 -96.42 40.99
C TYR A 1150 -63.05 -97.02 40.00
N ALA A 1151 -62.27 -97.99 40.50
CA ALA A 1151 -61.22 -98.72 39.75
C ALA A 1151 -60.11 -97.83 39.15
N CYS A 1152 -59.83 -96.67 39.74
CA CYS A 1152 -58.65 -95.87 39.43
C CYS A 1152 -57.40 -96.46 40.10
N LYS A 1153 -56.93 -97.62 39.61
CA LYS A 1153 -55.91 -98.46 40.27
C LYS A 1153 -54.59 -97.74 40.57
N ASN A 1154 -54.22 -96.75 39.77
CA ASN A 1154 -52.98 -95.99 39.93
C ASN A 1154 -53.14 -94.71 40.77
N LEU A 1155 -54.34 -94.39 41.26
CA LEU A 1155 -54.61 -93.15 41.99
C LEU A 1155 -54.01 -93.25 43.39
N THR A 1156 -52.89 -92.56 43.59
CA THR A 1156 -52.11 -92.53 44.84
C THR A 1156 -52.31 -91.24 45.63
N LEU A 1157 -52.82 -90.17 45.01
CA LEU A 1157 -53.01 -88.89 45.68
C LEU A 1157 -54.39 -88.29 45.38
N ILE A 1158 -55.16 -87.99 46.43
CA ILE A 1158 -56.42 -87.26 46.34
C ILE A 1158 -56.30 -86.03 47.23
N GLU A 1159 -56.15 -84.86 46.64
CA GLU A 1159 -56.06 -83.60 47.36
C GLU A 1159 -57.41 -82.88 47.33
N VAL A 1160 -58.05 -82.78 48.48
CA VAL A 1160 -59.32 -82.09 48.66
C VAL A 1160 -59.04 -80.69 49.18
N LYS A 1161 -59.29 -79.67 48.38
CA LYS A 1161 -59.21 -78.26 48.82
C LYS A 1161 -60.55 -77.74 49.37
N ALA A 1162 -61.64 -78.47 49.14
CA ALA A 1162 -62.96 -78.12 49.64
C ALA A 1162 -63.00 -78.08 51.17
N THR A 1163 -63.48 -76.98 51.73
CA THR A 1163 -63.72 -76.81 53.18
C THR A 1163 -65.17 -77.10 53.58
N ALA A 1164 -66.06 -77.20 52.59
CA ALA A 1164 -67.50 -77.43 52.76
C ALA A 1164 -67.98 -78.73 52.09
N LEU A 1165 -67.11 -79.72 51.90
CA LEU A 1165 -67.49 -81.05 51.43
C LEU A 1165 -68.47 -81.70 52.43
N LYS A 1166 -69.68 -82.02 51.96
CA LYS A 1166 -70.78 -82.56 52.76
C LYS A 1166 -70.98 -84.06 52.56
N LYS A 1167 -70.70 -84.57 51.36
CA LYS A 1167 -71.03 -85.95 50.98
C LYS A 1167 -69.94 -86.56 50.09
N VAL A 1168 -69.55 -87.79 50.43
CA VAL A 1168 -68.77 -88.68 49.56
C VAL A 1168 -69.59 -89.94 49.32
N GLY A 1169 -69.85 -90.23 48.04
CA GLY A 1169 -70.73 -91.31 47.62
C GLY A 1169 -70.17 -92.70 47.97
N GLU A 1170 -71.09 -93.65 48.09
CA GLU A 1170 -70.76 -95.06 48.28
C GLU A 1170 -69.81 -95.56 47.17
N GLY A 1171 -68.77 -96.30 47.55
CA GLY A 1171 -67.81 -96.87 46.60
C GLY A 1171 -66.98 -95.85 45.80
N ALA A 1172 -67.03 -94.56 46.14
CA ALA A 1172 -66.31 -93.50 45.43
C ALA A 1172 -64.81 -93.76 45.30
N LEU A 1173 -64.21 -94.48 46.27
CA LEU A 1173 -62.80 -94.80 46.32
C LEU A 1173 -62.50 -96.30 46.16
N LYS A 1174 -63.48 -97.09 45.70
CA LYS A 1174 -63.32 -98.53 45.54
C LYS A 1174 -62.33 -98.84 44.40
N GLY A 1175 -61.27 -99.57 44.71
CA GLY A 1175 -60.26 -99.98 43.74
C GLY A 1175 -59.21 -98.92 43.38
N ILE A 1176 -59.01 -97.90 44.24
CA ILE A 1176 -57.84 -97.02 44.17
C ILE A 1176 -56.57 -97.73 44.68
N ASN A 1177 -55.40 -97.11 44.53
CA ASN A 1177 -54.15 -97.67 45.04
C ASN A 1177 -54.20 -97.83 46.57
N LYS A 1178 -53.78 -98.99 47.10
CA LYS A 1178 -53.78 -99.27 48.55
C LYS A 1178 -52.90 -98.31 49.36
N ASN A 1179 -51.87 -97.73 48.75
CA ASN A 1179 -50.96 -96.77 49.37
C ASN A 1179 -51.42 -95.31 49.15
N ALA A 1180 -52.67 -95.09 48.71
CA ALA A 1180 -53.14 -93.74 48.43
C ALA A 1180 -53.16 -92.86 49.69
N VAL A 1181 -52.94 -91.56 49.48
CA VAL A 1181 -53.06 -90.52 50.49
C VAL A 1181 -54.17 -89.56 50.08
N ILE A 1182 -55.11 -89.33 51.00
CA ILE A 1182 -56.15 -88.32 50.86
C ILE A 1182 -55.72 -87.11 51.70
N LYS A 1183 -55.25 -86.06 51.03
CA LYS A 1183 -54.93 -84.79 51.67
C LYS A 1183 -56.20 -83.95 51.78
N VAL A 1184 -56.50 -83.45 52.97
CA VAL A 1184 -57.68 -82.63 53.24
C VAL A 1184 -57.27 -81.36 53.96
N PRO A 1185 -58.08 -80.28 53.95
CA PRO A 1185 -57.72 -79.06 54.65
C PRO A 1185 -57.55 -79.37 56.13
N SER A 1186 -56.42 -78.98 56.73
CA SER A 1186 -56.03 -79.43 58.07
C SER A 1186 -57.11 -79.16 59.13
N LYS A 1187 -57.86 -78.05 59.00
CA LYS A 1187 -59.01 -77.71 59.88
C LYS A 1187 -60.22 -78.65 59.77
N LYS A 1188 -60.31 -79.45 58.71
CA LYS A 1188 -61.41 -80.40 58.44
C LYS A 1188 -60.99 -81.86 58.58
N LEU A 1189 -59.75 -82.12 59.00
CA LEU A 1189 -59.18 -83.46 59.07
C LEU A 1189 -60.06 -84.46 59.81
N GLN A 1190 -60.55 -84.13 61.00
CA GLN A 1190 -61.38 -85.04 61.79
C GLN A 1190 -62.74 -85.31 61.13
N ALA A 1191 -63.42 -84.26 60.66
CA ALA A 1191 -64.69 -84.41 59.95
C ALA A 1191 -64.54 -85.24 58.66
N TYR A 1192 -63.43 -85.06 57.93
CA TYR A 1192 -63.23 -85.74 56.66
C TYR A 1192 -62.66 -87.15 56.82
N LYS A 1193 -61.94 -87.46 57.91
CA LYS A 1193 -61.65 -88.85 58.29
C LYS A 1193 -62.94 -89.66 58.39
N THR A 1194 -63.96 -89.13 59.07
CA THR A 1194 -65.29 -89.77 59.16
C THR A 1194 -65.97 -89.82 57.79
N LEU A 1195 -65.95 -88.71 57.04
CA LEU A 1195 -66.64 -88.63 55.75
C LEU A 1195 -66.07 -89.61 54.70
N PHE A 1196 -64.74 -89.78 54.68
CA PHE A 1196 -64.06 -90.72 53.79
C PHE A 1196 -64.06 -92.15 54.34
N ASN A 1197 -64.38 -92.39 55.62
CA ASN A 1197 -64.41 -93.74 56.17
C ASN A 1197 -65.40 -94.65 55.41
N ASN A 1198 -64.99 -95.90 55.16
CA ASN A 1198 -65.78 -96.92 54.46
C ASN A 1198 -66.32 -96.49 53.08
N LYS A 1199 -65.58 -95.68 52.30
CA LYS A 1199 -65.96 -95.27 50.92
C LYS A 1199 -65.37 -96.19 49.84
N GLY A 1200 -64.93 -97.38 50.24
CA GLY A 1200 -64.42 -98.45 49.36
C GLY A 1200 -62.89 -98.54 49.27
N GLN A 1201 -62.17 -97.60 49.87
CA GLN A 1201 -60.71 -97.62 49.94
C GLN A 1201 -60.18 -98.73 50.88
N ASN A 1202 -58.93 -99.15 50.68
CA ASN A 1202 -58.24 -100.10 51.56
C ASN A 1202 -57.94 -99.47 52.94
N ASN A 1203 -57.85 -100.28 54.00
CA ASN A 1203 -57.58 -99.81 55.37
C ASN A 1203 -56.19 -99.16 55.54
N THR A 1204 -55.26 -99.38 54.61
CA THR A 1204 -53.94 -98.72 54.57
C THR A 1204 -53.96 -97.31 53.96
N VAL A 1205 -55.06 -96.89 53.34
CA VAL A 1205 -55.20 -95.54 52.76
C VAL A 1205 -55.31 -94.52 53.89
N SER A 1206 -54.45 -93.50 53.87
CA SER A 1206 -54.39 -92.51 54.95
C SER A 1206 -55.05 -91.19 54.58
N VAL A 1207 -55.76 -90.59 55.52
CA VAL A 1207 -56.34 -89.23 55.39
C VAL A 1207 -55.53 -88.28 56.27
N ARG A 1208 -54.92 -87.25 55.66
CA ARG A 1208 -53.92 -86.35 56.29
C ARG A 1208 -54.23 -84.89 56.05
N GLY A 1209 -53.72 -84.01 56.92
CA GLY A 1209 -53.78 -82.56 56.71
C GLY A 1209 -52.90 -82.12 55.55
N ASP A 1210 -53.33 -81.10 54.81
CA ASP A 1210 -52.61 -80.47 53.70
C ASP A 1210 -51.27 -79.82 54.10
N GLY A 1211 -51.04 -79.54 55.39
CA GLY A 1211 -49.80 -78.99 55.93
C GLY A 1211 -48.78 -80.01 56.47
N GLU A 1212 -49.04 -81.31 56.33
CA GLU A 1212 -48.16 -82.38 56.84
C GLU A 1212 -47.30 -82.97 55.71
N VAL A 1213 -45.98 -82.83 55.83
CA VAL A 1213 -44.99 -83.42 54.91
C VAL A 1213 -44.31 -84.61 55.61
N LEU A 1214 -44.22 -85.74 54.91
CA LEU A 1214 -43.47 -86.90 55.40
C LEU A 1214 -41.98 -86.69 55.09
N ILE A 1215 -41.14 -86.62 56.12
CA ILE A 1215 -39.68 -86.68 55.98
C ILE A 1215 -39.22 -87.87 56.84
N GLY A 1216 -38.72 -88.92 56.19
CA GLY A 1216 -38.41 -90.18 56.86
C GLY A 1216 -39.67 -90.88 57.40
N GLN A 1217 -39.69 -91.20 58.70
CA GLN A 1217 -40.80 -91.88 59.38
C GLN A 1217 -41.77 -90.91 60.10
N TYR A 1218 -41.45 -89.61 60.10
CA TYR A 1218 -42.15 -88.59 60.88
C TYR A 1218 -42.83 -87.54 59.99
N TYR A 1219 -43.92 -86.98 60.49
CA TYR A 1219 -44.69 -85.93 59.82
C TYR A 1219 -44.34 -84.57 60.40
N TYR A 1220 -43.94 -83.64 59.53
CA TYR A 1220 -43.60 -82.27 59.88
C TYR A 1220 -44.69 -81.31 59.40
N LYS A 1221 -45.03 -80.34 60.26
CA LYS A 1221 -45.99 -79.28 59.98
C LYS A 1221 -45.23 -78.04 59.49
N VAL A 1222 -45.40 -77.66 58.23
CA VAL A 1222 -44.72 -76.48 57.66
C VAL A 1222 -45.49 -75.20 58.04
N THR A 1223 -44.85 -74.29 58.78
CA THR A 1223 -45.39 -72.95 59.09
C THR A 1223 -44.65 -71.89 58.27
N ASN A 1224 -45.34 -71.25 57.33
CA ASN A 1224 -44.78 -70.17 56.50
C ASN A 1224 -44.54 -68.90 57.33
N THR A 1225 -43.30 -68.64 57.73
CA THR A 1225 -42.83 -67.29 58.09
C THR A 1225 -41.41 -67.16 57.56
N ILE A 1226 -41.25 -66.59 56.37
CA ILE A 1226 -39.96 -66.04 55.94
C ILE A 1226 -39.96 -64.61 56.44
N ILE A 1227 -39.11 -64.37 57.44
CA ILE A 1227 -38.65 -63.05 57.87
C ILE A 1227 -37.69 -62.57 56.76
N LYS A 1228 -37.79 -61.29 56.40
CA LYS A 1228 -36.98 -60.65 55.35
C LYS A 1228 -35.48 -60.89 55.56
#